data_AF-A0AAW6F639-F1
#
_entry.id   AF-A0AAW6F639-F1
#
_cell.length_a   1.000
_cell.length_b   1.000
_cell.length_c   1.000
_cell.angle_alpha   90.00
_cell.angle_beta   90.00
_cell.angle_gamma   90.00
#
_symmetry.space_group_name_H-M   'P 1'
#
loop_
_entity.id
_entity.type
_entity.pdbx_description
1 polymer ?
#
loop_
_entity_poly.entity_id
_entity_poly.type
_entity_poly.pdbx_seq_one_letter_code
_entity_poly.pdbx_strand_id
1 'polypeptide(L)'
;MEIHLDNYLPEYPSFVSGIRRAPDRGYSLTPAQTETALMNALRYIPVELHEKLAPEFMEELLTRGRIYGYRYRPQGDLKAKPISEYKGKCIEGKAFQVMIDNNLCFDIALYPYELVTYGETGQVCQNWMQYRLIKKYLEELTEEQTLVIESGHPLGLFHSKPDAPRVIITNSMMVGMFDNQKDWHIAAQMGVANYGQMTAGGWMYIGPQGIVHGTFNTLLNAGRKKLGIPQDKDLRGYLFVSSGLGGMSGAQPKAAVIAGAASIIAEVDASRIETRRCQGWVQYVTDDMGKAFSLADEAIRKKEPISIAFHGNIVDLLEYADKQGLSIDLLSDQTSCHAVYEGGYCPVGVTFEERTELLAHHREDFCALVDKTLKRHFEVIKRLVARGTYFFDYGNSFMKAIYDAGVHEISRNGVDEKDGFIWPSYVEDIMGPELFDYGYGPFRWVCLSGKPEDLIRTDHAAMACIDPTRRGQDMDNYNWIRDAEKNRLVVGTQARILYQDAEGRLKIALEFNRMVRDGEVGPIMLGRDHHDVSGTDSPFRETSNIRDGSNVMADMAVQCFAGNAARGMSLVALHNGGGVGIGKAINGGFGMVLDGSERVDEILRSAMIWDVMGGVARRSWARNPNAMRTSATFNENRGEQYHITLPYIPERAFIHEIVQTSLNKKV
;
A
#
# COMPACT_ATOMS: atom_id res chain seq x y z
N MET A 1 27.53 23.23 12.73
CA MET A 1 27.08 21.84 12.84
C MET A 1 27.53 21.14 11.57
N GLU A 2 28.34 20.09 11.69
CA GLU A 2 28.80 19.30 10.55
C GLU A 2 28.11 17.93 10.61
N ILE A 3 27.34 17.59 9.58
CA ILE A 3 26.64 16.30 9.47
C ILE A 3 27.23 15.55 8.28
N HIS A 4 28.08 14.57 8.59
CA HIS A 4 28.65 13.64 7.61
C HIS A 4 28.90 12.28 8.26
N LEU A 5 29.21 11.29 7.42
CA LEU A 5 29.73 10.01 7.89
C LEU A 5 31.15 10.19 8.41
N ASP A 6 31.51 9.42 9.44
CA ASP A 6 32.81 9.55 10.09
C ASP A 6 33.92 8.99 9.18
N ASN A 7 35.13 9.54 9.26
CA ASN A 7 36.30 9.06 8.51
C ASN A 7 36.94 7.81 9.16
N TYR A 8 36.09 6.84 9.47
CA TYR A 8 36.47 5.53 10.00
C TYR A 8 35.73 4.47 9.21
N LEU A 9 36.46 3.46 8.74
CA LEU A 9 35.89 2.34 8.01
C LEU A 9 35.17 1.40 8.99
N PRO A 10 33.83 1.27 8.94
CA PRO A 10 33.12 0.38 9.85
C PRO A 10 33.49 -1.10 9.60
N GLU A 11 33.41 -1.90 10.66
CA GLU A 11 33.43 -3.35 10.50
C GLU A 11 32.26 -3.83 9.63
N TYR A 12 32.51 -4.87 8.83
CA TYR A 12 31.47 -5.43 7.97
C TYR A 12 30.38 -6.10 8.83
N PRO A 13 29.08 -5.88 8.56
CA PRO A 13 28.02 -6.41 9.41
C PRO A 13 27.93 -7.94 9.34
N SER A 14 27.41 -8.53 10.41
CA SER A 14 26.99 -9.92 10.39
C SER A 14 25.57 -10.06 9.85
N PHE A 15 25.32 -11.14 9.09
CA PHE A 15 24.00 -11.49 8.57
C PHE A 15 23.49 -12.74 9.27
N VAL A 16 22.33 -12.64 9.91
CA VAL A 16 21.68 -13.74 10.63
C VAL A 16 21.10 -14.70 9.62
N SER A 17 21.44 -15.98 9.76
CA SER A 17 20.93 -17.06 8.90
C SER A 17 19.40 -17.16 9.01
N GLY A 18 18.73 -17.47 7.91
CA GLY A 18 17.27 -17.62 7.84
C GLY A 18 16.48 -16.31 7.71
N ILE A 19 17.11 -15.15 7.93
CA ILE A 19 16.50 -13.85 7.61
C ILE A 19 16.56 -13.63 6.10
N ARG A 20 15.41 -13.27 5.51
CA ARG A 20 15.25 -13.14 4.06
C ARG A 20 16.14 -12.02 3.49
N ARG A 21 16.58 -12.25 2.25
CA ARG A 21 17.41 -11.35 1.44
C ARG A 21 16.70 -11.06 0.14
N ALA A 22 16.84 -9.83 -0.35
CA ALA A 22 16.36 -9.50 -1.68
C ALA A 22 17.11 -10.34 -2.73
N PRO A 23 16.43 -10.80 -3.80
CA PRO A 23 17.10 -11.40 -4.94
C PRO A 23 18.00 -10.37 -5.64
N ASP A 24 18.93 -10.87 -6.46
CA ASP A 24 19.66 -10.02 -7.39
C ASP A 24 18.68 -9.23 -8.27
N ARG A 25 18.96 -7.95 -8.47
CA ARG A 25 18.18 -7.05 -9.31
C ARG A 25 18.70 -7.00 -10.75
N GLY A 26 19.81 -7.65 -11.04
CA GLY A 26 20.45 -7.64 -12.34
C GLY A 26 21.26 -6.37 -12.56
N TYR A 27 22.41 -6.53 -13.20
CA TYR A 27 23.30 -5.45 -13.60
C TYR A 27 23.13 -5.16 -15.10
N SER A 28 22.70 -3.95 -15.44
CA SER A 28 22.41 -3.56 -16.83
C SER A 28 23.00 -2.21 -17.24
N LEU A 29 23.88 -1.63 -16.42
CA LEU A 29 24.48 -0.32 -16.70
C LEU A 29 25.57 -0.40 -17.77
N THR A 30 25.64 0.63 -18.61
CA THR A 30 26.80 0.86 -19.49
C THR A 30 28.03 1.24 -18.65
N PRO A 31 29.27 1.09 -19.17
CA PRO A 31 30.48 1.46 -18.43
C PRO A 31 30.45 2.89 -17.86
N ALA A 32 30.00 3.87 -18.65
CA ALA A 32 29.89 5.26 -18.20
C ALA A 32 28.84 5.45 -17.09
N GLN A 33 27.72 4.73 -17.17
CA GLN A 33 26.71 4.74 -16.10
C GLN A 33 27.22 4.05 -14.84
N THR A 34 28.01 2.99 -14.98
CA THR A 34 28.64 2.27 -13.86
C THR A 34 29.66 3.14 -13.14
N GLU A 35 30.51 3.85 -13.87
CA GLU A 35 31.41 4.87 -13.29
C GLU A 35 30.61 5.93 -12.52
N THR A 36 29.51 6.42 -13.12
CA THR A 36 28.61 7.38 -12.46
C THR A 36 27.96 6.79 -11.20
N ALA A 37 27.53 5.53 -11.22
CA ALA A 37 26.93 4.85 -10.07
C ALA A 37 27.91 4.75 -8.90
N LEU A 38 29.18 4.42 -9.18
CA LEU A 38 30.24 4.40 -8.17
C LEU A 38 30.52 5.80 -7.61
N MET A 39 30.62 6.82 -8.46
CA MET A 39 30.77 8.21 -8.00
C MET A 39 29.59 8.65 -7.11
N ASN A 40 28.37 8.27 -7.50
CA ASN A 40 27.15 8.57 -6.75
C ASN A 40 27.11 7.88 -5.39
N ALA A 41 27.63 6.66 -5.25
CA ALA A 41 27.74 6.00 -3.95
C ALA A 41 28.84 6.62 -3.08
N LEU A 42 30.01 6.90 -3.68
CA LEU A 42 31.17 7.47 -2.98
C LEU A 42 30.96 8.91 -2.49
N ARG A 43 29.99 9.65 -3.05
CA ARG A 43 29.66 11.02 -2.61
C ARG A 43 29.31 11.14 -1.12
N TYR A 44 28.88 10.04 -0.49
CA TYR A 44 28.54 9.99 0.93
C TYR A 44 29.74 9.71 1.84
N ILE A 45 30.88 9.33 1.27
CA ILE A 45 32.01 8.74 1.97
C ILE A 45 33.20 9.73 1.96
N PRO A 46 33.91 9.90 3.08
CA PRO A 46 35.20 10.61 3.11
C PRO A 46 36.20 10.03 2.09
N VAL A 47 36.93 10.92 1.40
CA VAL A 47 37.79 10.56 0.26
C VAL A 47 38.85 9.52 0.63
N GLU A 48 39.33 9.54 1.86
CA GLU A 48 40.35 8.63 2.39
C GLU A 48 39.90 7.17 2.44
N LEU A 49 38.59 6.91 2.38
CA LEU A 49 38.04 5.56 2.37
C LEU A 49 37.68 5.06 0.96
N HIS A 50 37.78 5.90 -0.07
CA HIS A 50 37.33 5.57 -1.43
C HIS A 50 38.09 4.39 -2.02
N GLU A 51 39.41 4.30 -1.82
CA GLU A 51 40.24 3.19 -2.33
C GLU A 51 39.75 1.82 -1.84
N LYS A 52 39.25 1.75 -0.61
CA LYS A 52 38.75 0.50 -0.01
C LYS A 52 37.30 0.21 -0.39
N LEU A 53 36.47 1.25 -0.48
CA LEU A 53 35.02 1.11 -0.66
C LEU A 53 34.60 1.02 -2.12
N ALA A 54 35.33 1.64 -3.06
CA ALA A 54 34.97 1.57 -4.47
C ALA A 54 34.92 0.13 -5.02
N PRO A 55 35.89 -0.78 -4.71
CA PRO A 55 35.80 -2.17 -5.12
C PRO A 55 34.63 -2.93 -4.47
N GLU A 56 34.33 -2.64 -3.20
CA GLU A 56 33.21 -3.26 -2.48
C GLU A 56 31.86 -2.84 -3.09
N PHE A 57 31.69 -1.55 -3.38
CA PHE A 57 30.49 -1.05 -4.05
C PHE A 57 30.35 -1.59 -5.46
N MET A 58 31.46 -1.78 -6.19
CA MET A 58 31.43 -2.40 -7.51
C MET A 58 30.98 -3.86 -7.42
N GLU A 59 31.47 -4.62 -6.43
CA GLU A 59 31.05 -6.00 -6.20
C GLU A 59 29.56 -6.08 -5.85
N GLU A 60 29.06 -5.20 -4.98
CA GLU A 60 27.62 -5.12 -4.69
C GLU A 60 26.80 -4.81 -5.95
N LEU A 61 27.25 -3.84 -6.76
CA LEU A 61 26.56 -3.46 -7.99
C LEU A 61 26.50 -4.61 -9.00
N LEU A 62 27.58 -5.38 -9.16
CA LEU A 62 27.63 -6.52 -10.08
C LEU A 62 26.81 -7.72 -9.60
N THR A 63 26.82 -8.01 -8.30
CA THR A 63 26.24 -9.24 -7.75
C THR A 63 24.82 -9.08 -7.22
N ARG A 64 24.39 -7.84 -6.97
CA ARG A 64 23.05 -7.51 -6.47
C ARG A 64 22.27 -6.59 -7.39
N GLY A 65 22.92 -6.04 -8.42
CA GLY A 65 22.36 -4.99 -9.26
C GLY A 65 22.17 -3.67 -8.50
N ARG A 66 22.65 -3.51 -7.27
CA ARG A 66 22.44 -2.30 -6.45
C ARG A 66 23.60 -2.14 -5.47
N ILE A 67 23.93 -0.88 -5.15
CA ILE A 67 24.88 -0.55 -4.08
C ILE A 67 24.07 -0.27 -2.81
N TYR A 68 24.00 -1.24 -1.91
CA TYR A 68 23.34 -1.12 -0.60
C TYR A 68 24.27 -0.49 0.44
N GLY A 69 25.58 -0.57 0.23
CA GLY A 69 26.60 -0.15 1.16
C GLY A 69 26.52 -0.98 2.45
N TYR A 70 26.54 -2.30 2.35
CA TYR A 70 26.30 -3.20 3.49
C TYR A 70 27.19 -2.89 4.67
N ARG A 71 28.44 -2.51 4.47
CA ARG A 71 29.36 -2.09 5.55
C ARG A 71 28.80 -1.00 6.46
N TYR A 72 27.94 -0.13 5.95
CA TYR A 72 27.31 0.93 6.74
C TYR A 72 26.03 0.49 7.44
N ARG A 73 25.59 -0.76 7.30
CA ARG A 73 24.44 -1.27 8.05
C ARG A 73 24.77 -1.38 9.56
N PRO A 74 23.89 -0.90 10.48
CA PRO A 74 24.06 -1.19 11.90
C PRO A 74 23.91 -2.68 12.22
N GLN A 75 24.65 -3.20 13.22
CA GLN A 75 24.53 -4.60 13.64
C GLN A 75 23.17 -4.89 14.30
N GLY A 76 22.72 -6.14 14.21
CA GLY A 76 21.51 -6.62 14.89
C GLY A 76 20.19 -6.26 14.22
N ASP A 77 19.10 -6.48 14.94
CA ASP A 77 17.72 -6.18 14.52
C ASP A 77 17.34 -4.76 14.96
N LEU A 78 16.85 -3.95 14.02
CA LEU A 78 16.49 -2.54 14.23
C LEU A 78 15.10 -2.42 14.86
N LYS A 79 14.83 -3.10 15.98
CA LYS A 79 13.53 -3.00 16.64
C LYS A 79 13.26 -1.58 17.10
N ALA A 80 12.07 -1.09 16.80
CA ALA A 80 11.58 0.18 17.30
C ALA A 80 11.53 0.17 18.83
N LYS A 81 12.06 1.23 19.43
CA LYS A 81 12.10 1.42 20.89
C LYS A 81 11.07 2.45 21.33
N PRO A 82 10.76 2.55 22.64
CA PRO A 82 10.06 3.72 23.18
C PRO A 82 10.73 5.02 22.74
N ILE A 83 9.94 6.02 22.38
CA ILE A 83 10.42 7.33 21.88
C ILE A 83 11.42 8.02 22.82
N SER A 84 11.31 7.78 24.14
CA SER A 84 12.22 8.31 25.15
C SER A 84 13.67 7.84 25.00
N GLU A 85 13.92 6.74 24.29
CA GLU A 85 15.27 6.20 24.05
C GLU A 85 15.95 6.81 22.82
N TYR A 86 15.22 7.56 21.98
CA TYR A 86 15.77 8.21 20.80
C TYR A 86 16.33 9.59 21.13
N LYS A 87 17.51 9.88 20.58
CA LYS A 87 18.11 11.22 20.60
C LYS A 87 17.41 12.11 19.59
N GLY A 88 17.28 13.40 19.89
CA GLY A 88 16.59 14.35 19.03
C GLY A 88 16.35 15.68 19.74
N LYS A 89 16.42 16.79 18.99
CA LYS A 89 16.12 18.14 19.51
C LYS A 89 14.64 18.52 19.43
N CYS A 90 13.83 17.79 18.66
CA CYS A 90 12.37 17.89 18.63
C CYS A 90 11.71 16.51 18.75
N ILE A 91 10.41 16.48 19.08
CA ILE A 91 9.65 15.24 19.26
C ILE A 91 9.46 14.50 17.93
N GLU A 92 9.25 15.24 16.84
CA GLU A 92 9.04 14.68 15.51
C GLU A 92 10.27 13.95 14.99
N GLY A 93 11.47 14.53 15.21
CA GLY A 93 12.73 13.88 14.87
C GLY A 93 12.91 12.53 15.57
N LYS A 94 12.46 12.40 16.83
CA LYS A 94 12.45 11.12 17.55
C LYS A 94 11.38 10.18 17.03
N ALA A 95 10.16 10.67 16.78
CA ALA A 95 9.05 9.88 16.27
C ALA A 95 9.38 9.24 14.92
N PHE A 96 9.99 9.99 13.99
CA PHE A 96 10.38 9.45 12.68
C PHE A 96 11.46 8.38 12.79
N GLN A 97 12.37 8.49 13.78
CA GLN A 97 13.35 7.45 14.05
C GLN A 97 12.71 6.15 14.54
N VAL A 98 11.68 6.21 15.39
CA VAL A 98 10.87 5.05 15.81
C VAL A 98 10.27 4.37 14.58
N MET A 99 9.67 5.17 13.68
CA MET A 99 9.00 4.64 12.50
C MET A 99 9.96 4.04 11.46
N ILE A 100 11.12 4.66 11.25
CA ILE A 100 12.16 4.12 10.36
C ILE A 100 12.66 2.77 10.88
N ASP A 101 12.93 2.66 12.19
CA ASP A 101 13.39 1.41 12.78
C ASP A 101 12.28 0.33 12.69
N ASN A 102 11.02 0.70 12.97
CA ASN A 102 9.88 -0.20 12.77
C ASN A 102 9.81 -0.74 11.32
N ASN A 103 9.96 0.12 10.33
CA ASN A 103 9.93 -0.26 8.91
C ASN A 103 11.09 -1.20 8.50
N LEU A 104 12.15 -1.29 9.30
CA LEU A 104 13.38 -2.05 9.00
C LEU A 104 13.64 -3.23 9.95
N CYS A 105 12.83 -3.41 11.00
CA CYS A 105 13.02 -4.53 11.92
C CYS A 105 12.66 -5.86 11.26
N PHE A 106 13.26 -6.96 11.75
CA PHE A 106 13.12 -8.28 11.14
C PHE A 106 11.69 -8.83 11.20
N ASP A 107 10.92 -8.40 12.20
CA ASP A 107 9.51 -8.77 12.35
C ASP A 107 8.60 -8.12 11.29
N ILE A 108 9.05 -7.03 10.65
CA ILE A 108 8.24 -6.18 9.77
C ILE A 108 8.75 -6.21 8.33
N ALA A 109 10.04 -5.99 8.12
CA ALA A 109 10.62 -5.81 6.80
C ALA A 109 10.72 -7.13 6.03
N LEU A 110 10.40 -7.09 4.74
CA LEU A 110 10.51 -8.24 3.85
C LEU A 110 11.97 -8.62 3.59
N TYR A 111 12.82 -7.64 3.29
CA TYR A 111 14.27 -7.81 3.12
C TYR A 111 15.01 -6.75 3.96
N PRO A 112 15.11 -6.96 5.29
CA PRO A 112 15.61 -5.94 6.21
C PRO A 112 17.04 -5.50 5.91
N TYR A 113 17.86 -6.38 5.34
CA TYR A 113 19.24 -6.09 4.96
C TYR A 113 19.37 -5.18 3.74
N GLU A 114 18.36 -5.19 2.87
CA GLU A 114 18.29 -4.39 1.64
C GLU A 114 17.33 -3.20 1.78
N LEU A 115 16.98 -2.85 3.02
CA LEU A 115 16.08 -1.75 3.38
C LEU A 115 14.65 -1.87 2.81
N VAL A 116 14.25 -3.06 2.37
CA VAL A 116 12.94 -3.31 1.76
C VAL A 116 11.93 -3.68 2.84
N THR A 117 10.94 -2.83 3.05
CA THR A 117 9.85 -3.08 3.99
C THR A 117 8.83 -4.07 3.41
N TYR A 118 8.33 -3.85 2.18
CA TYR A 118 7.35 -4.73 1.54
C TYR A 118 7.26 -4.52 0.02
N GLY A 119 6.42 -5.31 -0.65
CA GLY A 119 6.13 -5.16 -2.09
C GLY A 119 7.33 -5.50 -2.98
N GLU A 120 8.17 -6.44 -2.53
CA GLU A 120 9.41 -6.89 -3.17
C GLU A 120 10.52 -5.83 -3.31
N THR A 121 10.19 -4.56 -3.54
CA THR A 121 11.16 -3.47 -3.81
C THR A 121 10.87 -2.18 -3.04
N GLY A 122 9.79 -2.12 -2.24
CA GLY A 122 9.42 -0.93 -1.46
C GLY A 122 10.38 -0.64 -0.32
N GLN A 123 11.19 0.42 -0.45
CA GLN A 123 12.32 0.72 0.43
C GLN A 123 12.16 2.00 1.25
N VAL A 124 12.74 1.99 2.45
CA VAL A 124 12.83 3.18 3.33
C VAL A 124 13.73 4.25 2.72
N CYS A 125 14.89 3.83 2.22
CA CYS A 125 15.84 4.62 1.45
C CYS A 125 16.73 3.65 0.63
N GLN A 126 17.56 4.17 -0.27
CA GLN A 126 18.26 3.32 -1.25
C GLN A 126 19.37 2.47 -0.64
N ASN A 127 20.06 3.00 0.37
CA ASN A 127 21.27 2.39 0.91
C ASN A 127 21.53 2.78 2.38
N TRP A 128 22.45 2.05 3.02
CA TRP A 128 22.74 2.23 4.45
C TRP A 128 23.52 3.50 4.79
N MET A 129 24.18 4.12 3.80
CA MET A 129 24.84 5.42 3.98
C MET A 129 23.78 6.51 4.14
N GLN A 130 22.74 6.49 3.31
CA GLN A 130 21.56 7.34 3.45
C GLN A 130 20.86 7.11 4.79
N TYR A 131 20.63 5.85 5.19
CA TYR A 131 20.03 5.55 6.50
C TYR A 131 20.79 6.23 7.65
N ARG A 132 22.13 6.06 7.71
CA ARG A 132 22.93 6.66 8.79
C ARG A 132 22.86 8.19 8.77
N LEU A 133 22.91 8.81 7.60
CA LEU A 133 22.78 10.26 7.47
C LEU A 133 21.39 10.74 7.90
N ILE A 134 20.32 10.06 7.48
CA ILE A 134 18.95 10.37 7.92
C ILE A 134 18.86 10.35 9.45
N LYS A 135 19.38 9.30 10.11
CA LYS A 135 19.37 9.23 11.58
C LYS A 135 20.14 10.42 12.19
N LYS A 136 21.35 10.74 11.71
CA LYS A 136 22.12 11.92 12.18
C LYS A 136 21.36 13.24 11.97
N TYR A 137 20.71 13.43 10.83
CA TYR A 137 19.89 14.62 10.58
C TYR A 137 18.67 14.71 11.50
N LEU A 138 17.98 13.59 11.76
CA LEU A 138 16.82 13.54 12.66
C LEU A 138 17.19 13.78 14.13
N GLU A 139 18.40 13.40 14.56
CA GLU A 139 18.92 13.73 15.90
C GLU A 139 19.15 15.24 16.07
N GLU A 140 19.60 15.91 15.01
CA GLU A 140 19.93 17.34 15.02
C GLU A 140 18.78 18.28 14.60
N LEU A 141 17.71 17.72 14.02
CA LEU A 141 16.53 18.43 13.55
C LEU A 141 15.84 19.20 14.68
N THR A 142 15.58 20.48 14.43
CA THR A 142 14.87 21.38 15.36
C THR A 142 13.46 21.69 14.88
N GLU A 143 12.67 22.38 15.70
CA GLU A 143 11.32 22.85 15.36
C GLU A 143 11.32 23.95 14.29
N GLU A 144 12.46 24.58 14.01
CA GLU A 144 12.60 25.65 13.00
C GLU A 144 13.29 25.17 11.73
N GLN A 145 13.27 23.85 11.50
CA GLN A 145 13.90 23.22 10.36
C GLN A 145 13.00 22.17 9.72
N THR A 146 13.24 21.93 8.43
CA THR A 146 12.66 20.85 7.65
C THR A 146 13.78 20.05 7.02
N LEU A 147 13.78 18.74 7.22
CA LEU A 147 14.63 17.80 6.50
C LEU A 147 13.98 17.45 5.15
N VAL A 148 14.70 17.69 4.06
CA VAL A 148 14.26 17.33 2.71
C VAL A 148 14.87 15.99 2.31
N ILE A 149 14.02 15.04 1.90
CA ILE A 149 14.41 13.72 1.40
C ILE A 149 14.02 13.59 -0.08
N GLU A 150 15.00 13.29 -0.92
CA GLU A 150 14.82 13.05 -2.35
C GLU A 150 15.19 11.62 -2.70
N SER A 151 14.18 10.77 -2.94
CA SER A 151 14.35 9.35 -3.21
C SER A 151 15.28 8.68 -2.18
N GLY A 152 15.01 8.87 -0.89
CA GLY A 152 15.83 8.35 0.21
C GLY A 152 17.12 9.12 0.50
N HIS A 153 17.59 10.01 -0.38
CA HIS A 153 18.74 10.86 -0.09
C HIS A 153 18.34 12.00 0.87
N PRO A 154 18.97 12.13 2.05
CA PRO A 154 18.77 13.32 2.88
C PRO A 154 19.54 14.50 2.28
N LEU A 155 18.81 15.37 1.58
CA LEU A 155 19.37 16.55 0.92
C LEU A 155 19.94 17.55 1.94
N GLY A 156 19.24 17.73 3.06
CA GLY A 156 19.71 18.55 4.16
C GLY A 156 18.58 19.18 4.99
N LEU A 157 18.99 19.98 5.98
CA LEU A 157 18.11 20.76 6.84
C LEU A 157 17.99 22.19 6.30
N PHE A 158 16.76 22.64 6.10
CA PHE A 158 16.44 23.99 5.65
C PHE A 158 15.62 24.71 6.72
N HIS A 159 15.86 26.00 6.93
CA HIS A 159 15.10 26.77 7.90
C HIS A 159 13.62 26.82 7.52
N SER A 160 12.75 26.63 8.51
CA SER A 160 11.31 26.67 8.35
C SER A 160 10.62 27.12 9.64
N LYS A 161 9.29 27.24 9.60
CA LYS A 161 8.46 27.70 10.72
C LYS A 161 7.99 26.50 11.58
N PRO A 162 7.68 26.67 12.88
CA PRO A 162 7.24 25.57 13.74
C PRO A 162 6.02 24.78 13.27
N ASP A 163 5.13 25.40 12.49
CA ASP A 163 3.95 24.76 11.88
C ASP A 163 4.22 24.20 10.48
N ALA A 164 5.46 24.23 9.96
CA ALA A 164 5.84 23.52 8.74
C ALA A 164 6.12 22.03 9.03
N PRO A 165 6.07 21.17 8.00
CA PRO A 165 6.54 19.79 8.13
C PRO A 165 8.00 19.73 8.60
N ARG A 166 8.28 18.83 9.53
CA ARG A 166 9.64 18.52 9.99
C ARG A 166 10.39 17.68 8.96
N VAL A 167 9.69 16.89 8.14
CA VAL A 167 10.25 16.14 7.01
C VAL A 167 9.36 16.25 5.78
N ILE A 168 9.97 16.48 4.61
CA ILE A 168 9.31 16.39 3.30
C ILE A 168 10.01 15.30 2.48
N ILE A 169 9.24 14.35 1.97
CA ILE A 169 9.75 13.19 1.22
C ILE A 169 9.20 13.18 -0.20
N THR A 170 10.08 13.00 -1.17
CA THR A 170 9.72 12.51 -2.50
C THR A 170 10.39 11.18 -2.78
N ASN A 171 9.74 10.26 -3.49
CA ASN A 171 10.34 8.99 -3.90
C ASN A 171 10.03 8.69 -5.37
N SER A 172 11.10 8.57 -6.18
CA SER A 172 11.03 8.24 -7.61
C SER A 172 10.16 9.18 -8.45
N MET A 173 10.09 10.47 -8.10
CA MET A 173 9.48 11.46 -8.98
C MET A 173 10.34 11.61 -10.24
N MET A 174 9.81 11.17 -11.39
CA MET A 174 10.51 11.17 -12.67
C MET A 174 9.82 12.10 -13.66
N VAL A 175 10.57 12.67 -14.61
CA VAL A 175 9.98 13.44 -15.70
C VAL A 175 9.23 12.47 -16.62
N GLY A 176 7.99 12.80 -17.00
CA GLY A 176 7.05 11.86 -17.61
C GLY A 176 7.57 11.06 -18.82
N MET A 177 8.46 11.61 -19.64
CA MET A 177 9.09 10.87 -20.75
C MET A 177 9.91 9.65 -20.30
N PHE A 178 10.50 9.73 -19.10
CA PHE A 178 11.34 8.69 -18.48
C PHE A 178 10.61 7.94 -17.36
N ASP A 179 9.33 8.25 -17.10
CA ASP A 179 8.57 7.65 -16.01
C ASP A 179 8.05 6.25 -16.40
N ASN A 180 8.97 5.31 -16.50
CA ASN A 180 8.70 3.92 -16.84
C ASN A 180 9.66 2.97 -16.10
N GLN A 181 9.28 1.70 -16.04
CA GLN A 181 10.01 0.68 -15.28
C GLN A 181 11.49 0.55 -15.71
N LYS A 182 11.78 0.64 -17.02
CA LYS A 182 13.13 0.47 -17.56
C LYS A 182 14.05 1.61 -17.12
N ASP A 183 13.62 2.85 -17.31
CA ASP A 183 14.42 4.02 -16.96
C ASP A 183 14.55 4.17 -15.44
N TRP A 184 13.49 3.85 -14.69
CA TRP A 184 13.58 3.76 -13.22
C TRP A 184 14.60 2.73 -12.77
N HIS A 185 14.65 1.56 -13.40
CA HIS A 185 15.60 0.51 -13.05
C HIS A 185 17.05 0.97 -13.23
N ILE A 186 17.36 1.71 -14.30
CA ILE A 186 18.66 2.35 -14.53
C ILE A 186 18.94 3.40 -13.46
N ALA A 187 17.98 4.29 -13.19
CA ALA A 187 18.12 5.35 -12.18
C ALA A 187 18.36 4.79 -10.76
N ALA A 188 17.69 3.69 -10.40
CA ALA A 188 17.88 3.00 -9.13
C ALA A 188 19.26 2.31 -9.04
N GLN A 189 19.74 1.69 -10.13
CA GLN A 189 21.11 1.15 -10.20
C GLN A 189 22.17 2.24 -10.01
N MET A 190 21.93 3.42 -10.58
CA MET A 190 22.83 4.58 -10.46
C MET A 190 22.75 5.30 -9.11
N GLY A 191 21.88 4.88 -8.19
CA GLY A 191 21.78 5.47 -6.86
C GLY A 191 21.02 6.81 -6.80
N VAL A 192 20.12 7.07 -7.75
CA VAL A 192 19.35 8.34 -7.83
C VAL A 192 17.83 8.18 -7.75
N ALA A 193 17.32 6.95 -7.63
CA ALA A 193 15.88 6.67 -7.50
C ALA A 193 15.61 5.62 -6.41
N ASN A 194 14.53 5.82 -5.64
CA ASN A 194 14.07 4.93 -4.58
C ASN A 194 12.59 4.66 -4.75
N TYR A 195 12.20 3.39 -4.87
CA TYR A 195 10.78 3.04 -4.85
C TYR A 195 10.27 2.98 -3.42
N GLY A 196 9.61 4.05 -2.98
CA GLY A 196 9.06 4.16 -1.62
C GLY A 196 7.76 3.39 -1.39
N GLN A 197 7.21 2.74 -2.42
CA GLN A 197 5.85 2.18 -2.40
C GLN A 197 4.86 3.25 -1.91
N MET A 198 4.11 2.97 -0.85
CA MET A 198 3.25 3.91 -0.14
C MET A 198 3.89 4.22 1.20
N THR A 199 3.92 3.25 2.12
CA THR A 199 4.29 3.50 3.52
C THR A 199 5.71 3.04 3.89
N ALA A 200 6.43 2.40 2.96
CA ALA A 200 7.82 2.02 3.14
C ALA A 200 8.72 3.27 3.18
N GLY A 201 8.73 4.05 2.10
CA GLY A 201 9.46 5.31 2.01
C GLY A 201 8.76 6.49 2.70
N GLY A 202 7.49 6.33 3.09
CA GLY A 202 6.72 7.32 3.84
C GLY A 202 6.79 7.13 5.37
N TRP A 203 7.56 6.13 5.82
CA TRP A 203 7.82 5.83 7.23
C TRP A 203 6.54 5.66 8.07
N MET A 204 5.56 4.92 7.55
CA MET A 204 4.27 4.71 8.22
C MET A 204 3.71 3.29 8.03
N TYR A 205 4.59 2.30 7.86
CA TYR A 205 4.17 0.91 7.76
C TYR A 205 3.99 0.32 9.18
N ILE A 206 2.92 -0.44 9.39
CA ILE A 206 2.50 -0.93 10.71
C ILE A 206 2.25 -2.45 10.71
N GLY A 207 2.92 -3.15 9.79
CA GLY A 207 2.71 -4.57 9.58
C GLY A 207 1.41 -4.87 8.82
N PRO A 208 0.97 -6.14 8.83
CA PRO A 208 -0.04 -6.63 7.90
C PRO A 208 -1.48 -6.31 8.33
N GLN A 209 -1.71 -5.75 9.53
CA GLN A 209 -3.04 -5.37 10.01
C GLN A 209 -3.75 -4.37 9.08
N GLY A 210 -2.99 -3.50 8.39
CA GLY A 210 -3.52 -2.56 7.40
C GLY A 210 -4.26 -3.25 6.26
N ILE A 211 -3.67 -4.34 5.75
CA ILE A 211 -4.26 -5.10 4.66
C ILE A 211 -5.40 -5.99 5.16
N VAL A 212 -5.28 -6.59 6.35
CA VAL A 212 -6.39 -7.38 6.94
C VAL A 212 -7.66 -6.54 7.05
N HIS A 213 -7.55 -5.29 7.54
CA HIS A 213 -8.68 -4.36 7.65
C HIS A 213 -9.24 -3.95 6.29
N GLY A 214 -8.37 -3.58 5.34
CA GLY A 214 -8.79 -3.23 3.98
C GLY A 214 -9.54 -4.37 3.29
N THR A 215 -9.03 -5.61 3.41
CA THR A 215 -9.69 -6.80 2.84
C THR A 215 -10.98 -7.16 3.54
N PHE A 216 -11.06 -7.00 4.86
CA PHE A 216 -12.31 -7.14 5.59
C PHE A 216 -13.41 -6.21 5.03
N ASN A 217 -13.09 -4.93 4.86
CA ASN A 217 -14.03 -3.96 4.29
C ASN A 217 -14.41 -4.29 2.83
N THR A 218 -13.45 -4.68 2.00
CA THR A 218 -13.71 -5.07 0.60
C THR A 218 -14.69 -6.24 0.54
N LEU A 219 -14.46 -7.29 1.32
CA LEU A 219 -15.29 -8.49 1.29
C LEU A 219 -16.72 -8.22 1.81
N LEU A 220 -16.88 -7.50 2.93
CA LEU A 220 -18.21 -7.15 3.44
C LEU A 220 -19.00 -6.30 2.44
N ASN A 221 -18.37 -5.29 1.84
CA ASN A 221 -19.04 -4.43 0.88
C ASN A 221 -19.31 -5.15 -0.46
N ALA A 222 -18.45 -6.09 -0.88
CA ALA A 222 -18.74 -6.98 -2.01
C ALA A 222 -19.99 -7.84 -1.73
N GLY A 223 -20.06 -8.47 -0.55
CA GLY A 223 -21.21 -9.27 -0.12
C GLY A 223 -22.51 -8.47 -0.13
N ARG A 224 -22.48 -7.24 0.39
CA ARG A 224 -23.66 -6.36 0.41
C ARG A 224 -24.12 -5.96 -0.99
N LYS A 225 -23.19 -5.51 -1.84
CA LYS A 225 -23.53 -4.97 -3.17
C LYS A 225 -23.89 -6.05 -4.18
N LYS A 226 -23.25 -7.21 -4.11
CA LYS A 226 -23.29 -8.22 -5.18
C LYS A 226 -24.03 -9.48 -4.78
N LEU A 227 -24.04 -9.82 -3.49
CA LEU A 227 -24.75 -10.98 -2.96
C LEU A 227 -26.04 -10.60 -2.21
N GLY A 228 -26.33 -9.30 -2.09
CA GLY A 228 -27.54 -8.79 -1.44
C GLY A 228 -27.56 -8.97 0.08
N ILE A 229 -26.40 -9.14 0.70
CA ILE A 229 -26.28 -9.32 2.15
C ILE A 229 -26.72 -8.03 2.86
N PRO A 230 -27.58 -8.09 3.89
CA PRO A 230 -27.98 -6.91 4.65
C PRO A 230 -26.78 -6.20 5.31
N GLN A 231 -26.91 -4.89 5.53
CA GLN A 231 -25.83 -4.06 6.11
C GLN A 231 -25.36 -4.55 7.48
N ASP A 232 -26.25 -5.12 8.29
CA ASP A 232 -26.00 -5.63 9.64
C ASP A 232 -25.55 -7.10 9.69
N LYS A 233 -25.24 -7.71 8.54
CA LYS A 233 -24.82 -9.12 8.40
C LYS A 233 -23.42 -9.25 7.80
N ASP A 234 -22.87 -10.44 7.94
CA ASP A 234 -21.54 -10.84 7.46
C ASP A 234 -21.63 -11.95 6.40
N LEU A 235 -20.48 -12.48 5.96
CA LEU A 235 -20.38 -13.43 4.84
C LEU A 235 -20.61 -14.90 5.23
N ARG A 236 -21.24 -15.17 6.37
CA ARG A 236 -21.54 -16.55 6.76
C ARG A 236 -22.43 -17.23 5.72
N GLY A 237 -21.93 -18.34 5.18
CA GLY A 237 -22.61 -19.12 4.13
C GLY A 237 -22.19 -18.75 2.70
N TYR A 238 -21.13 -17.95 2.52
CA TYR A 238 -20.61 -17.58 1.21
C TYR A 238 -19.13 -17.98 1.05
N LEU A 239 -18.74 -18.28 -0.19
CA LEU A 239 -17.39 -18.67 -0.58
C LEU A 239 -16.61 -17.51 -1.21
N PHE A 240 -15.41 -17.26 -0.69
CA PHE A 240 -14.41 -16.42 -1.32
C PHE A 240 -13.21 -17.25 -1.81
N VAL A 241 -12.93 -17.21 -3.11
CA VAL A 241 -11.73 -17.83 -3.70
C VAL A 241 -10.76 -16.74 -4.16
N SER A 242 -9.48 -16.91 -3.88
CA SER A 242 -8.42 -16.01 -4.35
C SER A 242 -7.06 -16.70 -4.38
N SER A 243 -5.99 -15.93 -4.62
CA SER A 243 -4.62 -16.40 -4.79
C SER A 243 -3.60 -15.52 -4.05
N GLY A 244 -2.46 -16.12 -3.73
CA GLY A 244 -1.31 -15.49 -3.08
C GLY A 244 -1.41 -15.45 -1.55
N LEU A 245 -0.33 -15.86 -0.88
CA LEU A 245 -0.12 -15.76 0.57
C LEU A 245 1.17 -15.01 0.92
N GLY A 246 1.59 -14.13 0.01
CA GLY A 246 2.74 -13.22 0.15
C GLY A 246 2.56 -12.17 1.24
N GLY A 247 3.39 -11.11 1.23
CA GLY A 247 3.41 -10.10 2.29
C GLY A 247 2.04 -9.47 2.58
N MET A 248 1.38 -8.96 1.53
CA MET A 248 0.03 -8.38 1.62
C MET A 248 -1.07 -9.43 1.44
N SER A 249 -0.95 -10.29 0.43
CA SER A 249 -1.98 -11.30 0.08
C SER A 249 -2.18 -12.39 1.14
N GLY A 250 -1.19 -12.58 2.02
CA GLY A 250 -1.33 -13.43 3.20
C GLY A 250 -2.40 -12.96 4.19
N ALA A 251 -2.87 -11.72 4.13
CA ALA A 251 -3.95 -11.19 4.97
C ALA A 251 -5.35 -11.68 4.57
N GLN A 252 -5.53 -12.11 3.31
CA GLN A 252 -6.83 -12.51 2.76
C GLN A 252 -7.56 -13.58 3.58
N PRO A 253 -6.93 -14.70 4.01
CA PRO A 253 -7.62 -15.73 4.76
C PRO A 253 -8.06 -15.24 6.16
N LYS A 254 -7.23 -14.42 6.82
CA LYS A 254 -7.59 -13.82 8.11
C LYS A 254 -8.75 -12.84 7.98
N ALA A 255 -8.71 -11.98 6.96
CA ALA A 255 -9.77 -11.03 6.67
C ALA A 255 -11.10 -11.74 6.33
N ALA A 256 -11.06 -12.81 5.54
CA ALA A 256 -12.24 -13.61 5.21
C ALA A 256 -12.87 -14.23 6.46
N VAL A 257 -12.06 -14.78 7.38
CA VAL A 257 -12.56 -15.31 8.65
C VAL A 257 -13.20 -14.23 9.53
N ILE A 258 -12.58 -13.04 9.63
CA ILE A 258 -13.15 -11.91 10.38
C ILE A 258 -14.46 -11.44 9.74
N ALA A 259 -14.54 -11.44 8.41
CA ALA A 259 -15.74 -11.11 7.65
C ALA A 259 -16.79 -12.24 7.63
N GLY A 260 -16.54 -13.39 8.26
CA GLY A 260 -17.48 -14.51 8.37
C GLY A 260 -17.51 -15.49 7.19
N ALA A 261 -16.65 -15.33 6.19
CA ALA A 261 -16.65 -16.14 4.96
C ALA A 261 -15.92 -17.49 5.12
N ALA A 262 -16.30 -18.46 4.27
CA ALA A 262 -15.42 -19.56 3.92
C ALA A 262 -14.46 -19.09 2.81
N SER A 263 -13.18 -19.44 2.91
CA SER A 263 -12.18 -19.03 1.91
C SER A 263 -11.24 -20.14 1.48
N ILE A 264 -10.91 -20.14 0.18
CA ILE A 264 -9.85 -20.97 -0.42
C ILE A 264 -8.84 -20.04 -1.09
N ILE A 265 -7.60 -20.03 -0.60
CA ILE A 265 -6.53 -19.18 -1.13
C ILE A 265 -5.43 -20.05 -1.72
N ALA A 266 -5.25 -19.99 -3.04
CA ALA A 266 -4.22 -20.75 -3.74
C ALA A 266 -2.83 -20.11 -3.59
N GLU A 267 -1.81 -20.92 -3.29
CA GLU A 267 -0.42 -20.50 -3.21
C GLU A 267 0.49 -21.64 -3.66
N VAL A 268 1.51 -21.31 -4.45
CA VAL A 268 2.48 -22.26 -4.99
C VAL A 268 3.71 -22.40 -4.09
N ASP A 269 4.06 -21.36 -3.34
CA ASP A 269 5.19 -21.33 -2.40
C ASP A 269 4.78 -21.92 -1.03
N ALA A 270 5.20 -23.15 -0.76
CA ALA A 270 4.94 -23.83 0.50
C ALA A 270 5.43 -23.03 1.73
N SER A 271 6.51 -22.25 1.58
CA SER A 271 7.05 -21.44 2.69
C SER A 271 6.09 -20.32 3.10
N ARG A 272 5.29 -19.79 2.15
CA ARG A 272 4.27 -18.76 2.41
C ARG A 272 3.08 -19.36 3.13
N ILE A 273 2.62 -20.53 2.70
CA ILE A 273 1.56 -21.27 3.35
C ILE A 273 1.93 -21.53 4.82
N GLU A 274 3.13 -22.06 5.06
CA GLU A 274 3.58 -22.39 6.42
C GLU A 274 3.70 -21.14 7.29
N THR A 275 4.20 -20.03 6.74
CA THR A 275 4.24 -18.74 7.45
C THR A 275 2.84 -18.34 7.92
N ARG A 276 1.81 -18.41 7.07
CA ARG A 276 0.44 -18.00 7.42
C ARG A 276 -0.26 -18.99 8.35
N ARG A 277 0.08 -20.27 8.24
CA ARG A 277 -0.37 -21.32 9.16
C ARG A 277 0.19 -21.10 10.56
N CYS A 278 1.50 -20.86 10.69
CA CYS A 278 2.16 -20.55 11.96
C CYS A 278 1.59 -19.29 12.63
N GLN A 279 1.17 -18.30 11.83
CA GLN A 279 0.48 -17.09 12.32
C GLN A 279 -0.97 -17.34 12.77
N GLY A 280 -1.54 -18.52 12.50
CA GLY A 280 -2.95 -18.84 12.76
C GLY A 280 -3.92 -18.14 11.81
N TRP A 281 -3.44 -17.68 10.65
CA TRP A 281 -4.25 -16.99 9.65
C TRP A 281 -4.87 -17.98 8.66
N VAL A 282 -4.18 -19.08 8.41
CA VAL A 282 -4.67 -20.26 7.67
C VAL A 282 -5.00 -21.37 8.67
N GLN A 283 -6.22 -21.90 8.61
CA GLN A 283 -6.67 -22.99 9.50
C GLN A 283 -6.42 -24.38 8.89
N TYR A 284 -6.57 -24.52 7.57
CA TYR A 284 -6.41 -25.79 6.87
C TYR A 284 -5.50 -25.63 5.66
N VAL A 285 -4.72 -26.68 5.36
CA VAL A 285 -3.85 -26.75 4.18
C VAL A 285 -4.14 -28.04 3.45
N THR A 286 -4.30 -27.97 2.14
CA THR A 286 -4.50 -29.14 1.27
C THR A 286 -3.93 -28.86 -0.12
N ASP A 287 -3.41 -29.88 -0.78
CA ASP A 287 -3.01 -29.91 -2.19
C ASP A 287 -4.08 -30.60 -3.08
N ASP A 288 -5.10 -31.20 -2.46
CA ASP A 288 -6.25 -31.77 -3.14
C ASP A 288 -7.37 -30.72 -3.34
N MET A 289 -7.68 -30.42 -4.61
CA MET A 289 -8.72 -29.46 -5.01
C MET A 289 -10.12 -29.87 -4.54
N GLY A 290 -10.46 -31.16 -4.64
CA GLY A 290 -11.77 -31.68 -4.23
C GLY A 290 -11.98 -31.57 -2.73
N LYS A 291 -10.92 -31.85 -1.95
CA LYS A 291 -10.91 -31.66 -0.50
C LYS A 291 -11.03 -30.19 -0.11
N ALA A 292 -10.36 -29.27 -0.82
CA ALA A 292 -10.47 -27.83 -0.58
C ALA A 292 -11.92 -27.36 -0.69
N PHE A 293 -12.61 -27.70 -1.79
CA PHE A 293 -14.01 -27.34 -1.99
C PHE A 293 -14.97 -28.09 -1.04
N SER A 294 -14.68 -29.36 -0.70
CA SER A 294 -15.51 -30.12 0.25
C SER A 294 -15.48 -29.50 1.66
N LEU A 295 -14.31 -29.09 2.14
CA LEU A 295 -14.16 -28.39 3.43
C LEU A 295 -14.89 -27.04 3.42
N ALA A 296 -14.77 -26.29 2.33
CA ALA A 296 -15.46 -25.01 2.18
C ALA A 296 -16.99 -25.18 2.18
N ASP A 297 -17.52 -26.15 1.44
CA ASP A 297 -18.95 -26.46 1.39
C ASP A 297 -19.52 -26.90 2.75
N GLU A 298 -18.78 -27.72 3.50
CA GLU A 298 -19.17 -28.10 4.86
C GLU A 298 -19.29 -26.87 5.78
N ALA A 299 -18.30 -25.97 5.74
CA ALA A 299 -18.29 -24.75 6.54
C ALA A 299 -19.42 -23.79 6.13
N ILE A 300 -19.67 -23.65 4.82
CA ILE A 300 -20.79 -22.86 4.28
C ILE A 300 -22.13 -23.37 4.80
N ARG A 301 -22.37 -24.70 4.75
CA ARG A 301 -23.60 -25.31 5.28
C ARG A 301 -23.77 -25.11 6.78
N LYS A 302 -22.68 -25.13 7.56
CA LYS A 302 -22.68 -24.84 8.99
C LYS A 302 -22.69 -23.36 9.34
N LYS A 303 -22.51 -22.47 8.35
CA LYS A 303 -22.32 -21.03 8.54
C LYS A 303 -21.13 -20.70 9.45
N GLU A 304 -20.06 -21.47 9.32
CA GLU A 304 -18.82 -21.29 10.07
C GLU A 304 -17.75 -20.66 9.16
N PRO A 305 -17.04 -19.61 9.61
CA PRO A 305 -15.91 -19.08 8.85
C PRO A 305 -14.76 -20.08 8.84
N ILE A 306 -14.10 -20.22 7.70
CA ILE A 306 -12.95 -21.11 7.52
C ILE A 306 -11.92 -20.49 6.56
N SER A 307 -10.64 -20.63 6.86
CA SER A 307 -9.55 -20.32 5.93
C SER A 307 -8.77 -21.56 5.49
N ILE A 308 -8.81 -21.83 4.20
CA ILE A 308 -8.16 -22.98 3.55
C ILE A 308 -7.08 -22.45 2.61
N ALA A 309 -5.83 -22.87 2.81
CA ALA A 309 -4.78 -22.69 1.82
C ALA A 309 -4.75 -23.90 0.88
N PHE A 310 -4.83 -23.64 -0.42
CA PHE A 310 -4.62 -24.64 -1.45
C PHE A 310 -3.17 -24.56 -1.93
N HIS A 311 -2.39 -25.62 -1.71
CA HIS A 311 -1.02 -25.68 -2.22
C HIS A 311 -1.04 -26.10 -3.69
N GLY A 312 -0.99 -25.11 -4.58
CA GLY A 312 -1.10 -25.31 -6.02
C GLY A 312 -1.39 -24.01 -6.77
N ASN A 313 -1.52 -24.12 -8.10
CA ASN A 313 -1.77 -22.96 -8.94
C ASN A 313 -3.27 -22.61 -8.93
N ILE A 314 -3.59 -21.31 -8.83
CA ILE A 314 -4.98 -20.81 -8.85
C ILE A 314 -5.72 -21.23 -10.12
N VAL A 315 -5.04 -21.26 -11.27
CA VAL A 315 -5.69 -21.62 -12.54
C VAL A 315 -6.19 -23.06 -12.51
N ASP A 316 -5.42 -23.99 -11.95
CA ASP A 316 -5.84 -25.39 -11.84
C ASP A 316 -7.04 -25.53 -10.90
N LEU A 317 -7.05 -24.81 -9.78
CA LEU A 317 -8.17 -24.78 -8.83
C LEU A 317 -9.47 -24.24 -9.47
N LEU A 318 -9.37 -23.16 -10.25
CA LEU A 318 -10.52 -22.56 -10.93
C LEU A 318 -11.01 -23.43 -12.09
N GLU A 319 -10.11 -24.05 -12.86
CA GLU A 319 -10.48 -24.97 -13.94
C GLU A 319 -11.16 -26.22 -13.38
N TYR A 320 -10.73 -26.69 -12.21
CA TYR A 320 -11.42 -27.75 -11.47
C TYR A 320 -12.84 -27.33 -11.05
N ALA A 321 -12.99 -26.15 -10.45
CA ALA A 321 -14.31 -25.63 -10.04
C ALA A 321 -15.28 -25.52 -11.22
N ASP A 322 -14.79 -24.97 -12.34
CA ASP A 322 -15.56 -24.85 -13.57
C ASP A 322 -16.01 -26.23 -14.08
N LYS A 323 -15.08 -27.18 -14.23
CA LYS A 323 -15.35 -28.54 -14.72
C LYS A 323 -16.32 -29.33 -13.83
N GLN A 324 -16.21 -29.19 -12.50
CA GLN A 324 -17.06 -29.89 -11.54
C GLN A 324 -18.42 -29.21 -11.32
N GLY A 325 -18.67 -28.06 -11.93
CA GLY A 325 -19.92 -27.34 -11.72
C GLY A 325 -20.03 -26.68 -10.34
N LEU A 326 -18.91 -26.47 -9.63
CA LEU A 326 -18.89 -25.88 -8.30
C LEU A 326 -19.17 -24.38 -8.37
N SER A 327 -19.87 -23.86 -7.37
CA SER A 327 -20.20 -22.43 -7.28
C SER A 327 -19.15 -21.67 -6.48
N ILE A 328 -18.81 -20.46 -6.94
CA ILE A 328 -17.94 -19.51 -6.25
C ILE A 328 -18.69 -18.18 -6.23
N ASP A 329 -18.98 -17.66 -5.03
CA ASP A 329 -19.72 -16.41 -4.88
C ASP A 329 -18.84 -15.20 -5.20
N LEU A 330 -17.68 -15.12 -4.54
CA LEU A 330 -16.69 -14.05 -4.70
C LEU A 330 -15.37 -14.63 -5.19
N LEU A 331 -14.80 -14.05 -6.25
CA LEU A 331 -13.51 -14.43 -6.80
C LEU A 331 -12.61 -13.21 -6.96
N SER A 332 -11.33 -13.36 -6.62
CA SER A 332 -10.31 -12.34 -6.89
C SER A 332 -8.94 -12.98 -7.16
N ASP A 333 -7.92 -12.14 -7.36
CA ASP A 333 -6.52 -12.54 -7.48
C ASP A 333 -5.63 -11.51 -6.78
N GLN A 334 -4.65 -11.98 -6.03
CA GLN A 334 -3.63 -11.12 -5.40
C GLN A 334 -2.21 -11.69 -5.56
N THR A 335 -1.96 -12.36 -6.68
CA THR A 335 -0.59 -12.65 -7.15
C THR A 335 0.16 -11.34 -7.45
N SER A 336 1.49 -11.38 -7.61
CA SER A 336 2.28 -10.15 -7.78
C SER A 336 2.40 -9.74 -9.26
N CYS A 337 1.27 -9.51 -9.93
CA CYS A 337 1.23 -9.13 -11.35
C CYS A 337 1.84 -7.75 -11.68
N HIS A 338 2.07 -6.88 -10.69
CA HIS A 338 2.85 -5.65 -10.85
C HIS A 338 4.32 -5.94 -11.22
N ALA A 339 4.81 -7.14 -10.92
CA ALA A 339 6.13 -7.68 -11.24
C ALA A 339 6.01 -9.05 -11.94
N VAL A 340 5.02 -9.19 -12.83
CA VAL A 340 4.58 -10.48 -13.41
C VAL A 340 5.72 -11.29 -14.03
N TYR A 341 6.62 -10.62 -14.76
CA TYR A 341 7.76 -11.27 -15.40
C TYR A 341 9.00 -11.38 -14.50
N GLU A 342 9.00 -10.79 -13.30
CA GLU A 342 10.12 -10.82 -12.34
C GLU A 342 9.97 -11.91 -11.28
N GLY A 343 9.12 -12.92 -11.56
CA GLY A 343 8.82 -14.01 -10.64
C GLY A 343 7.59 -13.75 -9.76
N GLY A 344 6.89 -12.63 -9.95
CA GLY A 344 5.66 -12.33 -9.20
C GLY A 344 4.46 -13.23 -9.52
N TYR A 345 4.53 -13.97 -10.65
CA TYR A 345 3.49 -14.89 -11.11
C TYR A 345 4.10 -16.23 -11.53
N CYS A 346 3.57 -17.34 -11.01
CA CYS A 346 4.05 -18.68 -11.32
C CYS A 346 3.22 -19.30 -12.44
N PRO A 347 3.83 -19.72 -13.56
CA PRO A 347 3.12 -20.42 -14.62
C PRO A 347 2.50 -21.73 -14.14
N VAL A 348 1.43 -22.17 -14.82
CA VAL A 348 0.84 -23.49 -14.58
C VAL A 348 1.71 -24.58 -15.20
N GLY A 349 1.79 -25.73 -14.53
CA GLY A 349 2.53 -26.89 -15.02
C GLY A 349 4.03 -26.84 -14.72
N VAL A 350 4.48 -25.86 -13.94
CA VAL A 350 5.83 -25.80 -13.36
C VAL A 350 5.71 -25.67 -11.85
N THR A 351 6.62 -26.32 -11.13
CA THR A 351 6.77 -26.16 -9.68
C THR A 351 7.37 -24.80 -9.32
N PHE A 352 7.29 -24.41 -8.06
CA PHE A 352 7.84 -23.13 -7.59
C PHE A 352 9.37 -23.06 -7.74
N GLU A 353 10.04 -24.20 -7.52
CA GLU A 353 11.47 -24.41 -7.68
C GLU A 353 11.87 -24.32 -9.16
N GLU A 354 11.20 -25.07 -10.05
CA GLU A 354 11.44 -25.00 -11.51
C GLU A 354 11.20 -23.59 -12.04
N ARG A 355 10.17 -22.90 -11.56
CA ARG A 355 9.91 -21.50 -11.89
C ARG A 355 11.09 -20.60 -11.50
N THR A 356 11.71 -20.84 -10.35
CA THR A 356 12.87 -20.06 -9.89
C THR A 356 14.09 -20.31 -10.77
N GLU A 357 14.32 -21.55 -11.17
CA GLU A 357 15.38 -21.93 -12.12
C GLU A 357 15.18 -21.28 -13.49
N LEU A 358 13.96 -21.34 -14.04
CA LEU A 358 13.60 -20.68 -15.29
C LEU A 358 13.84 -19.17 -15.23
N LEU A 359 13.52 -18.54 -14.10
CA LEU A 359 13.71 -17.11 -13.91
C LEU A 359 15.20 -16.71 -13.95
N ALA A 360 16.08 -17.57 -13.45
CA ALA A 360 17.52 -17.34 -13.36
C ALA A 360 18.25 -17.64 -14.68
N HIS A 361 17.85 -18.70 -15.39
CA HIS A 361 18.62 -19.24 -16.51
C HIS A 361 17.89 -19.24 -17.86
N HIS A 362 16.56 -19.19 -17.87
CA HIS A 362 15.73 -19.35 -19.08
C HIS A 362 14.58 -18.32 -19.13
N ARG A 363 14.95 -17.03 -19.05
CA ARG A 363 13.99 -15.94 -18.83
C ARG A 363 12.94 -15.81 -19.95
N GLU A 364 13.31 -16.05 -21.20
CA GLU A 364 12.37 -15.98 -22.33
C GLU A 364 11.30 -17.07 -22.24
N ASP A 365 11.70 -18.30 -21.90
CA ASP A 365 10.78 -19.43 -21.72
C ASP A 365 9.83 -19.18 -20.54
N PHE A 366 10.35 -18.62 -19.43
CA PHE A 366 9.53 -18.19 -18.31
C PHE A 366 8.44 -17.19 -18.75
N CYS A 367 8.81 -16.15 -19.49
CA CYS A 367 7.86 -15.14 -19.96
C CYS A 367 6.78 -15.76 -20.88
N ALA A 368 7.16 -16.64 -21.80
CA ALA A 368 6.22 -17.31 -22.69
C ALA A 368 5.22 -18.20 -21.91
N LEU A 369 5.68 -18.90 -20.86
CA LEU A 369 4.82 -19.69 -19.99
C LEU A 369 3.88 -18.83 -19.14
N VAL A 370 4.35 -17.69 -18.65
CA VAL A 370 3.53 -16.69 -17.95
C VAL A 370 2.39 -16.22 -18.86
N ASP A 371 2.69 -15.79 -20.09
CA ASP A 371 1.68 -15.31 -21.03
C ASP A 371 0.62 -16.37 -21.35
N LYS A 372 1.05 -17.62 -21.56
CA LYS A 372 0.15 -18.75 -21.76
C LYS A 372 -0.74 -19.00 -20.53
N THR A 373 -0.20 -18.84 -19.34
CA THR A 373 -0.93 -19.03 -18.09
C THR A 373 -1.94 -17.92 -17.85
N LEU A 374 -1.59 -16.66 -18.11
CA LEU A 374 -2.51 -15.52 -18.01
C LEU A 374 -3.70 -15.65 -18.94
N LYS A 375 -3.48 -16.14 -20.18
CA LYS A 375 -4.54 -16.50 -21.13
C LYS A 375 -5.50 -17.53 -20.55
N ARG A 376 -4.98 -18.63 -19.99
CA ARG A 376 -5.82 -19.67 -19.35
C ARG A 376 -6.59 -19.12 -18.16
N HIS A 377 -5.95 -18.30 -17.33
CA HIS A 377 -6.57 -17.69 -16.16
C HIS A 377 -7.73 -16.78 -16.56
N PHE A 378 -7.54 -15.93 -17.57
CA PHE A 378 -8.60 -15.11 -18.15
C PHE A 378 -9.79 -15.95 -18.63
N GLU A 379 -9.53 -17.00 -19.42
CA GLU A 379 -10.58 -17.86 -19.98
C GLU A 379 -11.42 -18.55 -18.91
N VAL A 380 -10.80 -19.06 -17.85
CA VAL A 380 -11.56 -19.71 -16.76
C VAL A 380 -12.37 -18.71 -15.94
N ILE A 381 -11.82 -17.52 -15.64
CA ILE A 381 -12.58 -16.45 -14.96
C ILE A 381 -13.79 -16.06 -15.80
N LYS A 382 -13.62 -15.88 -17.12
CA LYS A 382 -14.72 -15.53 -18.04
C LYS A 382 -15.86 -16.55 -17.98
N ARG A 383 -15.56 -17.85 -17.93
CA ARG A 383 -16.57 -18.92 -17.80
C ARG A 383 -17.26 -18.92 -16.42
N LEU A 384 -16.50 -18.73 -15.34
CA LEU A 384 -17.05 -18.64 -13.99
C LEU A 384 -17.96 -17.42 -13.82
N VAL A 385 -17.54 -16.26 -14.32
CA VAL A 385 -18.35 -15.02 -14.32
C VAL A 385 -19.63 -15.20 -15.12
N ALA A 386 -19.56 -15.85 -16.29
CA ALA A 386 -20.75 -16.17 -17.09
C ALA A 386 -21.75 -17.09 -16.34
N ARG A 387 -21.31 -17.79 -15.29
CA ARG A 387 -22.12 -18.66 -14.43
C ARG A 387 -22.58 -17.99 -13.13
N GLY A 388 -22.27 -16.71 -12.94
CA GLY A 388 -22.75 -15.91 -11.81
C GLY A 388 -21.70 -15.60 -10.73
N THR A 389 -20.44 -16.04 -10.87
CA THR A 389 -19.37 -15.64 -9.95
C THR A 389 -19.09 -14.14 -10.07
N TYR A 390 -19.02 -13.44 -8.95
CA TYR A 390 -18.57 -12.05 -8.96
C TYR A 390 -17.03 -12.00 -8.86
N PHE A 391 -16.39 -11.66 -9.98
CA PHE A 391 -14.94 -11.40 -10.04
C PHE A 391 -14.63 -9.92 -9.87
N PHE A 392 -13.57 -9.62 -9.12
CA PHE A 392 -13.00 -8.28 -9.04
C PHE A 392 -11.47 -8.33 -8.95
N ASP A 393 -10.80 -7.41 -9.65
CA ASP A 393 -9.34 -7.24 -9.58
C ASP A 393 -8.94 -6.56 -8.24
N TYR A 394 -7.95 -7.13 -7.54
CA TYR A 394 -7.51 -6.63 -6.22
C TYR A 394 -6.42 -5.53 -6.33
N GLY A 395 -6.28 -4.88 -7.47
CA GLY A 395 -5.34 -3.78 -7.68
C GLY A 395 -3.88 -4.22 -7.70
N ASN A 396 -3.60 -5.42 -8.20
CA ASN A 396 -2.28 -6.02 -8.35
C ASN A 396 -1.74 -5.95 -9.79
N SER A 397 -2.42 -5.20 -10.68
CA SER A 397 -2.14 -5.13 -12.13
C SER A 397 -2.42 -6.42 -12.92
N PHE A 398 -3.24 -7.34 -12.40
CA PHE A 398 -3.57 -8.59 -13.07
C PHE A 398 -4.23 -8.38 -14.43
N MET A 399 -5.27 -7.54 -14.51
CA MET A 399 -5.94 -7.28 -15.79
C MET A 399 -5.02 -6.61 -16.82
N LYS A 400 -4.10 -5.74 -16.38
CA LYS A 400 -3.08 -5.14 -17.25
C LYS A 400 -2.09 -6.19 -17.75
N ALA A 401 -1.66 -7.10 -16.88
CA ALA A 401 -0.78 -8.21 -17.28
C ALA A 401 -1.46 -9.13 -18.30
N ILE A 402 -2.76 -9.41 -18.16
CA ILE A 402 -3.54 -10.15 -19.17
C ILE A 402 -3.55 -9.43 -20.53
N TYR A 403 -3.78 -8.12 -20.52
CA TYR A 403 -3.75 -7.30 -21.73
C TYR A 403 -2.36 -7.35 -22.40
N ASP A 404 -1.30 -7.20 -21.61
CA ASP A 404 0.10 -7.24 -22.09
C ASP A 404 0.52 -8.60 -22.63
N ALA A 405 -0.06 -9.69 -22.12
CA ALA A 405 0.10 -11.04 -22.66
C ALA A 405 -0.63 -11.25 -24.02
N GLY A 406 -1.34 -10.22 -24.53
CA GLY A 406 -2.00 -10.22 -25.84
C GLY A 406 -3.49 -10.55 -25.83
N VAL A 407 -4.15 -10.54 -24.67
CA VAL A 407 -5.61 -10.74 -24.56
C VAL A 407 -6.30 -9.38 -24.65
N HIS A 408 -6.38 -8.81 -25.85
CA HIS A 408 -6.92 -7.46 -26.05
C HIS A 408 -8.42 -7.34 -25.73
N GLU A 409 -9.17 -8.44 -25.76
CA GLU A 409 -10.61 -8.43 -25.42
C GLU A 409 -10.90 -8.08 -23.94
N ILE A 410 -9.89 -8.10 -23.06
CA ILE A 410 -10.06 -7.62 -21.69
C ILE A 410 -10.21 -6.09 -21.63
N SER A 411 -9.77 -5.36 -22.67
CA SER A 411 -9.98 -3.91 -22.78
C SER A 411 -11.46 -3.61 -22.97
N ARG A 412 -11.95 -2.60 -22.22
CA ARG A 412 -13.35 -2.15 -22.31
C ARG A 412 -13.68 -1.51 -23.67
N ASN A 413 -12.71 -0.84 -24.30
CA ASN A 413 -12.90 -0.16 -25.59
C ASN A 413 -12.34 -0.96 -26.78
N GLY A 414 -11.60 -2.04 -26.53
CA GLY A 414 -11.00 -2.89 -27.56
C GLY A 414 -9.80 -2.27 -28.29
N VAL A 415 -9.32 -1.10 -27.84
CA VAL A 415 -8.23 -0.34 -28.47
C VAL A 415 -7.04 -0.18 -27.52
N ASP A 416 -7.30 0.27 -26.29
CA ASP A 416 -6.28 0.54 -25.28
C ASP A 416 -6.83 0.34 -23.85
N GLU A 417 -6.00 0.60 -22.84
CA GLU A 417 -6.31 0.42 -21.43
C GLU A 417 -6.92 1.67 -20.76
N LYS A 418 -7.17 2.77 -21.50
CA LYS A 418 -7.55 4.06 -20.91
C LYS A 418 -8.94 4.07 -20.29
N ASP A 419 -9.86 3.30 -20.88
CA ASP A 419 -11.24 3.13 -20.38
C ASP A 419 -11.35 2.00 -19.34
N GLY A 420 -10.22 1.43 -18.94
CA GLY A 420 -10.15 0.28 -18.05
C GLY A 420 -10.51 -1.04 -18.73
N PHE A 421 -10.92 -2.01 -17.92
CA PHE A 421 -11.10 -3.40 -18.33
C PHE A 421 -12.56 -3.86 -18.19
N ILE A 422 -12.90 -5.02 -18.76
CA ILE A 422 -14.26 -5.58 -18.75
C ILE A 422 -14.72 -6.02 -17.35
N TRP A 423 -13.79 -6.35 -16.45
CA TRP A 423 -14.08 -6.60 -15.05
C TRP A 423 -13.68 -5.41 -14.18
N PRO A 424 -14.43 -5.11 -13.13
CA PRO A 424 -14.11 -4.00 -12.26
C PRO A 424 -12.91 -4.32 -11.36
N SER A 425 -12.14 -3.29 -11.01
CA SER A 425 -11.30 -3.38 -9.81
C SER A 425 -12.17 -3.27 -8.55
N TYR A 426 -11.66 -3.75 -7.42
CA TYR A 426 -12.34 -3.59 -6.13
C TYR A 426 -12.58 -2.11 -5.78
N VAL A 427 -11.73 -1.19 -6.25
CA VAL A 427 -11.97 0.25 -6.07
C VAL A 427 -13.06 0.76 -7.00
N GLU A 428 -13.09 0.30 -8.25
CA GLU A 428 -14.07 0.78 -9.22
C GLU A 428 -15.51 0.56 -8.73
N ASP A 429 -15.78 -0.61 -8.16
CA ASP A 429 -17.15 -1.09 -7.94
C ASP A 429 -17.52 -1.24 -6.46
N ILE A 430 -16.54 -1.35 -5.55
CA ILE A 430 -16.77 -1.53 -4.11
C ILE A 430 -16.25 -0.33 -3.32
N MET A 431 -14.93 -0.22 -3.20
CA MET A 431 -14.24 0.71 -2.31
C MET A 431 -14.45 2.18 -2.68
N GLY A 432 -14.42 2.53 -3.97
CA GLY A 432 -14.67 3.89 -4.43
C GLY A 432 -16.09 4.36 -4.04
N PRO A 433 -17.15 3.67 -4.50
CA PRO A 433 -18.52 4.06 -4.20
C PRO A 433 -18.92 3.97 -2.72
N GLU A 434 -18.47 2.94 -1.98
CA GLU A 434 -18.94 2.69 -0.60
C GLU A 434 -18.07 3.33 0.48
N LEU A 435 -16.84 3.75 0.14
CA LEU A 435 -15.90 4.29 1.12
C LEU A 435 -15.34 5.64 0.68
N PHE A 436 -14.55 5.69 -0.40
CA PHE A 436 -13.85 6.92 -0.79
C PHE A 436 -14.79 8.06 -1.16
N ASP A 437 -15.89 7.79 -1.87
CA ASP A 437 -16.88 8.81 -2.22
C ASP A 437 -17.59 9.40 -0.97
N TYR A 438 -17.51 8.73 0.17
CA TYR A 438 -17.96 9.23 1.47
C TYR A 438 -16.82 9.75 2.36
N GLY A 439 -15.58 9.74 1.87
CA GLY A 439 -14.39 10.17 2.61
C GLY A 439 -13.79 9.12 3.54
N TYR A 440 -14.34 7.91 3.60
CA TYR A 440 -13.77 6.83 4.42
C TYR A 440 -12.50 6.29 3.77
N GLY A 441 -11.47 6.14 4.59
CA GLY A 441 -10.21 5.54 4.17
C GLY A 441 -9.30 5.33 5.37
N PRO A 442 -8.07 4.82 5.15
CA PRO A 442 -7.20 4.38 6.22
C PRO A 442 -6.86 5.51 7.16
N PHE A 443 -7.12 5.30 8.45
CA PHE A 443 -6.68 6.14 9.54
C PHE A 443 -5.94 5.24 10.53
N ARG A 444 -4.65 5.49 10.71
CA ARG A 444 -3.77 4.66 11.54
C ARG A 444 -3.01 5.52 12.54
N TRP A 445 -2.62 4.89 13.63
CA TRP A 445 -1.80 5.53 14.64
C TRP A 445 -0.81 4.55 15.25
N VAL A 446 0.25 5.12 15.82
CA VAL A 446 1.30 4.40 16.54
C VAL A 446 1.50 5.07 17.89
N CYS A 447 1.39 4.30 18.98
CA CYS A 447 1.73 4.74 20.32
C CYS A 447 3.25 4.75 20.47
N LEU A 448 3.86 5.93 20.42
CA LEU A 448 5.32 6.11 20.39
C LEU A 448 5.99 5.75 21.73
N SER A 449 5.21 5.59 22.80
CA SER A 449 5.68 5.03 24.06
C SER A 449 6.09 3.55 23.96
N GLY A 450 5.61 2.83 22.95
CA GLY A 450 5.78 1.38 22.81
C GLY A 450 4.96 0.53 23.80
N LYS A 451 4.09 1.15 24.61
CA LYS A 451 3.30 0.47 25.64
C LYS A 451 2.01 -0.14 25.07
N PRO A 452 1.75 -1.44 25.28
CA PRO A 452 0.47 -2.05 24.90
C PRO A 452 -0.75 -1.38 25.57
N GLU A 453 -0.58 -0.86 26.79
CA GLU A 453 -1.64 -0.19 27.53
C GLU A 453 -2.11 1.11 26.86
N ASP A 454 -1.18 1.84 26.22
CA ASP A 454 -1.52 3.03 25.45
C ASP A 454 -2.38 2.64 24.23
N LEU A 455 -2.04 1.52 23.58
CA LEU A 455 -2.81 1.03 22.44
C LEU A 455 -4.25 0.66 22.85
N ILE A 456 -4.41 -0.06 23.96
CA ILE A 456 -5.73 -0.41 24.51
C ILE A 456 -6.55 0.84 24.82
N ARG A 457 -5.92 1.86 25.44
CA ARG A 457 -6.59 3.15 25.72
C ARG A 457 -7.02 3.86 24.44
N THR A 458 -6.15 3.91 23.44
CA THR A 458 -6.48 4.52 22.14
C THR A 458 -7.55 3.73 21.38
N ASP A 459 -7.57 2.39 21.47
CA ASP A 459 -8.61 1.56 20.88
C ASP A 459 -9.98 1.91 21.48
N HIS A 460 -10.06 2.02 22.81
CA HIS A 460 -11.30 2.43 23.49
C HIS A 460 -11.73 3.85 23.15
N ALA A 461 -10.80 4.81 23.10
CA ALA A 461 -11.10 6.19 22.77
C ALA A 461 -11.57 6.34 21.31
N ALA A 462 -10.91 5.67 20.36
CA ALA A 462 -11.35 5.62 18.97
C ALA A 462 -12.73 4.97 18.83
N MET A 463 -12.97 3.85 19.52
CA MET A 463 -14.27 3.18 19.53
C MET A 463 -15.38 4.07 20.08
N ALA A 464 -15.13 4.83 21.15
CA ALA A 464 -16.09 5.77 21.73
C ALA A 464 -16.38 6.98 20.81
N CYS A 465 -15.48 7.29 19.88
CA CYS A 465 -15.69 8.36 18.92
C CYS A 465 -16.63 7.98 17.77
N ILE A 466 -16.79 6.68 17.48
CA ILE A 466 -17.55 6.17 16.34
C ILE A 466 -19.01 5.93 16.74
N ASP A 467 -19.94 6.49 15.97
CA ASP A 467 -21.37 6.17 16.09
C ASP A 467 -21.73 5.01 15.15
N PRO A 468 -21.89 3.77 15.64
CA PRO A 468 -22.15 2.62 14.79
C PRO A 468 -23.54 2.67 14.12
N THR A 469 -24.43 3.57 14.55
CA THR A 469 -25.80 3.66 14.00
C THR A 469 -25.92 4.66 12.84
N ARG A 470 -24.89 5.48 12.63
CA ARG A 470 -24.89 6.53 11.60
C ARG A 470 -24.83 5.94 10.19
N ARG A 471 -23.91 5.00 9.92
CA ARG A 471 -23.73 4.32 8.63
C ARG A 471 -23.17 2.90 8.79
N GLY A 472 -23.32 2.08 7.74
CA GLY A 472 -22.71 0.74 7.69
C GLY A 472 -21.19 0.77 7.83
N GLN A 473 -20.52 1.76 7.23
CA GLN A 473 -19.09 1.94 7.36
C GLN A 473 -18.66 2.24 8.81
N ASP A 474 -19.44 3.02 9.56
CA ASP A 474 -19.18 3.25 10.99
C ASP A 474 -19.35 1.97 11.81
N MET A 475 -20.42 1.21 11.56
CA MET A 475 -20.66 -0.09 12.20
C MET A 475 -19.50 -1.07 11.96
N ASP A 476 -19.00 -1.17 10.72
CA ASP A 476 -17.89 -2.05 10.36
C ASP A 476 -16.62 -1.70 11.13
N ASN A 477 -16.30 -0.41 11.19
CA ASN A 477 -15.10 0.07 11.84
C ASN A 477 -15.21 0.03 13.37
N TYR A 478 -16.42 0.18 13.92
CA TYR A 478 -16.72 -0.08 15.33
C TYR A 478 -16.52 -1.57 15.69
N ASN A 479 -17.07 -2.48 14.89
CA ASN A 479 -16.91 -3.92 15.10
C ASN A 479 -15.45 -4.34 14.97
N TRP A 480 -14.74 -3.79 13.98
CA TRP A 480 -13.31 -4.01 13.79
C TRP A 480 -12.50 -3.61 15.02
N ILE A 481 -12.65 -2.36 15.51
CA ILE A 481 -11.85 -1.87 16.65
C ILE A 481 -12.19 -2.63 17.94
N ARG A 482 -13.46 -2.97 18.17
CA ARG A 482 -13.91 -3.79 19.31
C ARG A 482 -13.19 -5.15 19.37
N ASP A 483 -12.98 -5.78 18.20
CA ASP A 483 -12.40 -7.13 18.12
C ASP A 483 -10.90 -7.11 17.77
N ALA A 484 -10.26 -5.95 17.66
CA ALA A 484 -8.88 -5.83 17.19
C ALA A 484 -7.88 -6.53 18.12
N GLU A 485 -8.09 -6.47 19.44
CA GLU A 485 -7.26 -7.16 20.44
C GLU A 485 -7.37 -8.69 20.30
N LYS A 486 -8.60 -9.21 20.13
CA LYS A 486 -8.86 -10.65 19.94
C LYS A 486 -8.15 -11.22 18.72
N ASN A 487 -7.97 -10.38 17.69
CA ASN A 487 -7.33 -10.78 16.44
C ASN A 487 -5.80 -10.82 16.49
N ARG A 488 -5.15 -10.21 17.48
CA ARG A 488 -3.68 -10.25 17.72
C ARG A 488 -2.85 -9.91 16.47
N LEU A 489 -3.17 -8.79 15.81
CA LEU A 489 -2.54 -8.38 14.54
C LEU A 489 -1.34 -7.44 14.69
N VAL A 490 -1.00 -7.04 15.92
CA VAL A 490 0.11 -6.12 16.20
C VAL A 490 1.44 -6.83 15.98
N VAL A 491 2.30 -6.22 15.18
CA VAL A 491 3.68 -6.64 14.93
C VAL A 491 4.54 -5.37 14.94
N GLY A 492 5.72 -5.42 15.55
CA GLY A 492 6.58 -4.24 15.69
C GLY A 492 6.01 -3.24 16.70
N THR A 493 5.81 -1.99 16.27
CA THR A 493 5.26 -0.93 17.11
C THR A 493 3.80 -1.18 17.53
N GLN A 494 3.42 -0.59 18.66
CA GLN A 494 2.04 -0.61 19.15
C GLN A 494 1.18 0.30 18.26
N ALA A 495 0.55 -0.31 17.27
CA ALA A 495 -0.15 0.39 16.19
C ALA A 495 -1.53 -0.17 15.93
N ARG A 496 -2.42 0.68 15.43
CA ARG A 496 -3.78 0.32 15.01
C ARG A 496 -4.16 1.06 13.73
N ILE A 497 -5.11 0.49 13.01
CA ILE A 497 -5.77 1.08 11.85
C ILE A 497 -7.27 0.88 11.95
N LEU A 498 -8.03 1.79 11.36
CA LEU A 498 -9.44 1.63 10.98
C LEU A 498 -9.75 2.61 9.83
N TYR A 499 -10.98 2.62 9.31
CA TYR A 499 -11.43 3.60 8.32
C TYR A 499 -12.41 4.58 8.95
N GLN A 500 -12.22 5.87 8.67
CA GLN A 500 -13.13 6.96 9.04
C GLN A 500 -13.15 8.06 7.99
N ASP A 501 -14.27 8.79 7.96
CA ASP A 501 -14.47 10.01 7.17
C ASP A 501 -13.80 11.23 7.81
N ALA A 502 -13.96 12.41 7.18
CA ALA A 502 -13.28 13.64 7.59
C ALA A 502 -13.54 13.99 9.07
N GLU A 503 -14.81 13.95 9.47
CA GLU A 503 -15.23 14.31 10.83
C GLU A 503 -14.83 13.23 11.85
N GLY A 504 -14.94 11.94 11.48
CA GLY A 504 -14.48 10.84 12.32
C GLY A 504 -12.97 10.91 12.59
N ARG A 505 -12.15 11.15 11.55
CA ARG A 505 -10.70 11.33 11.70
C ARG A 505 -10.38 12.52 12.60
N LEU A 506 -11.02 13.66 12.37
CA LEU A 506 -10.81 14.87 13.19
C LEU A 506 -11.14 14.60 14.66
N LYS A 507 -12.30 13.98 14.94
CA LYS A 507 -12.75 13.69 16.31
C LYS A 507 -11.78 12.77 17.05
N ILE A 508 -11.35 11.69 16.40
CA ILE A 508 -10.39 10.74 17.00
C ILE A 508 -9.02 11.42 17.20
N ALA A 509 -8.54 12.19 16.22
CA ALA A 509 -7.25 12.88 16.32
C ALA A 509 -7.20 13.88 17.48
N LEU A 510 -8.25 14.69 17.65
CA LEU A 510 -8.36 15.65 18.75
C LEU A 510 -8.46 14.93 20.10
N GLU A 511 -9.22 13.84 20.19
CA GLU A 511 -9.32 13.05 21.43
C GLU A 511 -7.96 12.45 21.81
N PHE A 512 -7.23 11.89 20.84
CA PHE A 512 -5.88 11.39 21.09
C PHE A 512 -4.93 12.50 21.54
N ASN A 513 -4.98 13.67 20.91
CA ASN A 513 -4.11 14.78 21.32
C ASN A 513 -4.48 15.29 22.74
N ARG A 514 -5.76 15.30 23.11
CA ARG A 514 -6.19 15.55 24.50
C ARG A 514 -5.60 14.50 25.45
N MET A 515 -5.72 13.21 25.13
CA MET A 515 -5.18 12.13 25.97
C MET A 515 -3.66 12.24 26.18
N VAL A 516 -2.91 12.67 25.15
CA VAL A 516 -1.46 12.95 25.28
C VAL A 516 -1.21 14.12 26.24
N ARG A 517 -1.97 15.21 26.10
CA ARG A 517 -1.87 16.42 26.96
C ARG A 517 -2.16 16.12 28.43
N ASP A 518 -3.16 15.27 28.68
CA ASP A 518 -3.59 14.89 30.02
C ASP A 518 -2.71 13.78 30.63
N GLY A 519 -1.71 13.29 29.89
CA GLY A 519 -0.80 12.23 30.34
C GLY A 519 -1.46 10.85 30.44
N GLU A 520 -2.61 10.65 29.80
CA GLU A 520 -3.30 9.36 29.74
C GLU A 520 -2.55 8.37 28.83
N VAL A 521 -1.84 8.85 27.82
CA VAL A 521 -0.98 8.05 26.93
C VAL A 521 0.27 8.85 26.59
N GLY A 522 1.33 8.16 26.14
CA GLY A 522 2.49 8.85 25.56
C GLY A 522 2.19 9.44 24.17
N PRO A 523 3.16 10.15 23.55
CA PRO A 523 2.98 10.72 22.22
C PRO A 523 2.51 9.71 21.17
N ILE A 524 1.72 10.18 20.22
CA ILE A 524 1.12 9.33 19.17
C ILE A 524 1.55 9.86 17.80
N MET A 525 1.91 8.96 16.89
CA MET A 525 2.08 9.28 15.48
C MET A 525 0.83 8.87 14.72
N LEU A 526 0.07 9.82 14.20
CA LEU A 526 -1.00 9.57 13.24
C LEU A 526 -0.43 9.43 11.83
N GLY A 527 -1.14 8.71 10.98
CA GLY A 527 -0.87 8.67 9.55
C GLY A 527 -1.91 7.84 8.82
N ARG A 528 -1.55 7.40 7.61
CA ARG A 528 -2.40 6.55 6.77
C ARG A 528 -1.60 5.80 5.71
N ASP A 529 -2.25 4.89 5.02
CA ASP A 529 -1.75 4.44 3.73
C ASP A 529 -1.90 5.54 2.69
N HIS A 530 -1.22 5.40 1.55
CA HIS A 530 -1.49 6.28 0.43
C HIS A 530 -2.76 5.83 -0.32
N HIS A 531 -3.18 4.58 -0.13
CA HIS A 531 -4.48 4.04 -0.56
C HIS A 531 -5.65 4.72 0.18
N ASP A 532 -5.93 5.97 -0.18
CA ASP A 532 -6.93 6.81 0.47
C ASP A 532 -7.66 7.70 -0.55
N VAL A 533 -8.75 8.32 -0.11
CA VAL A 533 -9.68 9.14 -0.90
C VAL A 533 -9.00 10.23 -1.73
N SER A 534 -8.01 10.93 -1.16
CA SER A 534 -7.30 12.06 -1.80
C SER A 534 -5.85 11.76 -2.14
N GLY A 535 -5.26 10.79 -1.45
CA GLY A 535 -3.81 10.60 -1.46
C GLY A 535 -3.26 10.09 -2.78
N THR A 536 -4.06 9.41 -3.61
CA THR A 536 -3.52 8.70 -4.79
C THR A 536 -4.35 8.90 -6.03
N ASP A 537 -3.67 9.24 -7.13
CA ASP A 537 -4.16 9.10 -8.48
C ASP A 537 -3.59 7.80 -9.08
N SER A 538 -4.48 6.85 -9.39
CA SER A 538 -4.13 5.57 -10.01
C SER A 538 -5.30 5.04 -10.84
N PRO A 539 -5.25 5.15 -12.19
CA PRO A 539 -6.36 4.75 -13.07
C PRO A 539 -6.78 3.29 -12.91
N PHE A 540 -5.85 2.42 -12.52
CA PHE A 540 -6.08 0.99 -12.37
C PHE A 540 -6.55 0.59 -10.96
N ARG A 541 -6.58 1.55 -10.02
CA ARG A 541 -6.95 1.28 -8.64
C ARG A 541 -7.65 2.48 -7.99
N GLU A 542 -6.98 3.34 -7.24
CA GLU A 542 -7.61 4.37 -6.40
C GLU A 542 -8.56 5.34 -7.13
N THR A 543 -8.29 5.62 -8.41
CA THR A 543 -9.12 6.50 -9.25
C THR A 543 -9.83 5.75 -10.37
N SER A 544 -9.90 4.42 -10.30
CA SER A 544 -10.62 3.61 -11.30
C SER A 544 -12.14 3.85 -11.33
N ASN A 545 -12.73 4.38 -10.26
CA ASN A 545 -14.14 4.80 -10.25
C ASN A 545 -14.38 6.23 -10.76
N ILE A 546 -13.36 6.91 -11.30
CA ILE A 546 -13.46 8.27 -11.85
C ILE A 546 -13.66 8.15 -13.36
N ARG A 547 -14.80 8.64 -13.85
CA ARG A 547 -15.33 8.32 -15.19
C ARG A 547 -15.50 9.53 -16.12
N ASP A 548 -15.00 10.69 -15.71
CA ASP A 548 -15.04 11.91 -16.52
C ASP A 548 -13.84 12.06 -17.46
N GLY A 549 -12.93 11.08 -17.47
CA GLY A 549 -11.67 11.09 -18.23
C GLY A 549 -10.49 11.66 -17.46
N SER A 550 -10.70 12.22 -16.27
CA SER A 550 -9.62 12.77 -15.44
C SER A 550 -8.86 11.72 -14.62
N ASN A 551 -9.23 10.44 -14.70
CA ASN A 551 -8.61 9.34 -13.96
C ASN A 551 -7.10 9.20 -14.23
N VAL A 552 -6.63 9.65 -15.39
CA VAL A 552 -5.21 9.67 -15.82
C VAL A 552 -4.40 10.86 -15.31
N MET A 553 -5.06 11.84 -14.68
CA MET A 553 -4.41 13.03 -14.12
C MET A 553 -3.84 12.74 -12.73
N ALA A 554 -2.82 13.51 -12.31
CA ALA A 554 -2.17 13.38 -11.01
C ALA A 554 -2.38 14.60 -10.07
N ASP A 555 -3.28 15.51 -10.44
CA ASP A 555 -3.51 16.76 -9.71
C ASP A 555 -3.98 16.53 -8.28
N MET A 556 -4.81 15.51 -8.04
CA MET A 556 -5.40 15.27 -6.71
C MET A 556 -4.33 14.85 -5.70
N ALA A 557 -3.46 13.90 -6.06
CA ALA A 557 -2.38 13.45 -5.20
C ALA A 557 -1.36 14.57 -4.92
N VAL A 558 -1.00 15.36 -5.94
CA VAL A 558 -0.08 16.50 -5.79
C VAL A 558 -0.68 17.59 -4.91
N GLN A 559 -1.95 17.94 -5.12
CA GLN A 559 -2.66 18.91 -4.28
C GLN A 559 -2.79 18.40 -2.84
N CYS A 560 -3.11 17.12 -2.62
CA CYS A 560 -3.17 16.52 -1.30
C CYS A 560 -1.84 16.68 -0.55
N PHE A 561 -0.72 16.30 -1.19
CA PHE A 561 0.63 16.48 -0.65
C PHE A 561 0.94 17.94 -0.30
N ALA A 562 0.76 18.86 -1.25
CA ALA A 562 1.07 20.28 -1.06
C ALA A 562 0.17 20.92 0.02
N GLY A 563 -1.12 20.60 0.02
CA GLY A 563 -2.07 21.15 0.96
C GLY A 563 -1.93 20.58 2.38
N ASN A 564 -1.46 19.33 2.53
CA ASN A 564 -1.06 18.76 3.82
C ASN A 564 0.19 19.47 4.35
N ALA A 565 1.16 19.76 3.48
CA ALA A 565 2.37 20.50 3.85
C ALA A 565 2.03 21.92 4.31
N ALA A 566 1.15 22.61 3.57
CA ALA A 566 0.71 23.97 3.88
C ALA A 566 -0.10 24.08 5.18
N ARG A 567 -0.65 22.95 5.68
CA ARG A 567 -1.49 22.89 6.89
C ARG A 567 -0.77 22.29 8.11
N GLY A 568 0.52 21.98 7.98
CA GLY A 568 1.38 21.66 9.11
C GLY A 568 1.42 20.21 9.57
N MET A 569 1.11 19.26 8.67
CA MET A 569 1.43 17.85 8.94
C MET A 569 2.93 17.69 9.26
N SER A 570 3.28 16.95 10.31
CA SER A 570 4.67 16.76 10.74
C SER A 570 5.57 16.15 9.65
N LEU A 571 5.03 15.25 8.83
CA LEU A 571 5.67 14.61 7.69
C LEU A 571 4.72 14.59 6.50
N VAL A 572 5.24 14.87 5.30
CA VAL A 572 4.51 14.68 4.04
C VAL A 572 5.35 13.90 3.04
N ALA A 573 4.71 13.04 2.28
CA ALA A 573 5.38 12.20 1.29
C ALA A 573 4.62 12.22 -0.04
N LEU A 574 5.34 12.30 -1.17
CA LEU A 574 4.81 12.12 -2.52
C LEU A 574 5.67 11.09 -3.27
N HIS A 575 5.04 9.98 -3.66
CA HIS A 575 5.71 8.85 -4.29
C HIS A 575 5.17 8.62 -5.70
N ASN A 576 5.99 7.94 -6.50
CA ASN A 576 5.63 7.40 -7.79
C ASN A 576 5.45 5.88 -7.72
N GLY A 577 4.30 5.42 -8.21
CA GLY A 577 4.02 4.03 -8.52
C GLY A 577 3.55 3.15 -7.37
N GLY A 578 3.12 3.74 -6.25
CA GLY A 578 2.66 3.03 -5.06
C GLY A 578 1.58 1.99 -5.39
N GLY A 579 1.94 0.72 -5.20
CA GLY A 579 1.06 -0.42 -5.29
C GLY A 579 0.71 -0.92 -6.70
N VAL A 580 0.72 -0.10 -7.76
CA VAL A 580 0.53 -0.58 -9.16
C VAL A 580 1.81 -0.56 -10.00
N GLY A 581 2.90 0.00 -9.49
CA GLY A 581 4.22 0.08 -10.13
C GLY A 581 4.53 1.47 -10.73
N ILE A 582 5.81 1.71 -11.03
CA ILE A 582 6.34 2.98 -11.56
C ILE A 582 5.59 3.43 -12.81
N GLY A 583 5.31 4.74 -12.91
CA GLY A 583 4.64 5.37 -14.05
C GLY A 583 3.13 5.11 -14.12
N LYS A 584 2.56 4.38 -13.16
CA LYS A 584 1.14 3.98 -13.15
C LYS A 584 0.33 4.62 -12.03
N ALA A 585 0.97 5.33 -11.11
CA ALA A 585 0.30 6.06 -10.03
C ALA A 585 1.19 7.17 -9.48
N ILE A 586 0.55 8.23 -8.98
CA ILE A 586 1.18 9.22 -8.09
C ILE A 586 0.43 9.17 -6.77
N ASN A 587 1.14 8.94 -5.67
CA ASN A 587 0.56 8.59 -4.39
C ASN A 587 1.26 9.30 -3.23
N GLY A 588 0.50 10.00 -2.40
CA GLY A 588 0.98 10.75 -1.26
C GLY A 588 0.37 10.32 0.07
N GLY A 589 1.12 10.60 1.14
CA GLY A 589 0.77 10.30 2.51
C GLY A 589 1.26 11.37 3.47
N PHE A 590 0.86 11.24 4.72
CA PHE A 590 1.27 12.14 5.78
C PHE A 590 1.58 11.37 7.06
N GLY A 591 2.30 12.05 7.93
CA GLY A 591 2.46 11.71 9.33
C GLY A 591 2.22 12.92 10.22
N MET A 592 1.52 12.76 11.33
CA MET A 592 1.23 13.85 12.27
C MET A 592 1.51 13.41 13.70
N VAL A 593 2.49 14.04 14.34
CA VAL A 593 2.87 13.76 15.73
C VAL A 593 1.94 14.54 16.65
N LEU A 594 1.29 13.81 17.56
CA LEU A 594 0.48 14.35 18.64
C LEU A 594 1.35 14.50 19.87
N ASP A 595 1.66 15.75 20.20
CA ASP A 595 2.49 16.15 21.33
C ASP A 595 1.66 16.69 22.52
N GLY A 596 0.33 16.74 22.38
CA GLY A 596 -0.59 17.28 23.37
C GLY A 596 -0.78 18.79 23.31
N SER A 597 -0.09 19.51 22.42
CA SER A 597 -0.18 20.97 22.34
C SER A 597 -1.45 21.45 21.65
N GLU A 598 -1.90 22.65 22.02
CA GLU A 598 -3.00 23.35 21.32
C GLU A 598 -2.62 23.72 19.88
N ARG A 599 -1.33 23.95 19.60
CA ARG A 599 -0.81 24.13 18.23
C ARG A 599 -1.22 22.95 17.33
N VAL A 600 -1.06 21.73 17.84
CA VAL A 600 -1.45 20.52 17.11
C VAL A 600 -2.96 20.44 16.91
N ASP A 601 -3.78 20.86 17.88
CA ASP A 601 -5.25 20.92 17.69
C ASP A 601 -5.63 21.80 16.49
N GLU A 602 -5.02 22.98 16.37
CA GLU A 602 -5.30 23.92 15.27
C GLU A 602 -4.86 23.36 13.91
N ILE A 603 -3.71 22.67 13.87
CA ILE A 603 -3.27 21.92 12.68
C ILE A 603 -4.32 20.85 12.31
N LEU A 604 -4.75 20.04 13.27
CA LEU A 604 -5.70 18.95 13.04
C LEU A 604 -7.03 19.45 12.48
N ARG A 605 -7.58 20.55 13.02
CA ARG A 605 -8.85 21.16 12.57
C ARG A 605 -8.86 21.52 11.08
N SER A 606 -7.72 21.93 10.54
CA SER A 606 -7.59 22.26 9.11
C SER A 606 -7.12 21.08 8.27
N ALA A 607 -6.07 20.39 8.71
CA ALA A 607 -5.36 19.39 7.92
C ALA A 607 -6.18 18.10 7.74
N MET A 608 -6.88 17.61 8.78
CA MET A 608 -7.67 16.38 8.68
C MET A 608 -8.86 16.54 7.73
N ILE A 609 -9.50 17.71 7.73
CA ILE A 609 -10.60 18.01 6.82
C ILE A 609 -10.09 18.10 5.37
N TRP A 610 -8.95 18.77 5.15
CA TRP A 610 -8.33 18.88 3.82
C TRP A 610 -7.92 17.51 3.24
N ASP A 611 -7.22 16.69 4.03
CA ASP A 611 -6.70 15.39 3.60
C ASP A 611 -7.81 14.45 3.09
N VAL A 612 -9.05 14.63 3.57
CA VAL A 612 -10.22 13.87 3.14
C VAL A 612 -11.05 14.59 2.09
N MET A 613 -11.49 15.82 2.38
CA MET A 613 -12.48 16.51 1.55
C MET A 613 -11.92 16.98 0.21
N GLY A 614 -10.60 17.13 0.07
CA GLY A 614 -9.97 17.41 -1.24
C GLY A 614 -10.27 16.32 -2.28
N GLY A 615 -10.14 15.04 -1.88
CA GLY A 615 -10.44 13.90 -2.73
C GLY A 615 -11.94 13.69 -2.94
N VAL A 616 -12.76 13.90 -1.89
CA VAL A 616 -14.23 13.87 -2.03
C VAL A 616 -14.70 14.95 -3.03
N ALA A 617 -14.15 16.16 -2.95
CA ALA A 617 -14.46 17.24 -3.88
C ALA A 617 -14.07 16.88 -5.33
N ARG A 618 -12.89 16.29 -5.55
CA ARG A 618 -12.48 15.80 -6.88
C ARG A 618 -13.42 14.72 -7.39
N ARG A 619 -13.76 13.72 -6.56
CA ARG A 619 -14.70 12.64 -6.91
C ARG A 619 -16.10 13.17 -7.21
N SER A 620 -16.53 14.19 -6.46
CA SER A 620 -17.77 14.92 -6.72
C SER A 620 -17.73 15.58 -8.09
N TRP A 621 -16.67 16.33 -8.40
CA TRP A 621 -16.46 16.96 -9.72
C TRP A 621 -16.51 15.95 -10.87
N ALA A 622 -15.96 14.76 -10.68
CA ALA A 622 -16.04 13.64 -11.62
C ALA A 622 -17.43 12.99 -11.73
N ARG A 623 -18.43 13.55 -11.04
CA ARG A 623 -19.85 13.16 -11.01
C ARG A 623 -20.11 11.81 -10.34
N ASN A 624 -19.32 11.46 -9.32
CA ASN A 624 -19.63 10.30 -8.49
C ASN A 624 -20.82 10.62 -7.57
N PRO A 625 -21.94 9.88 -7.64
CA PRO A 625 -23.19 10.26 -6.96
C PRO A 625 -23.04 10.41 -5.44
N ASN A 626 -22.31 9.49 -4.82
CA ASN A 626 -22.08 9.51 -3.38
C ASN A 626 -21.20 10.70 -2.97
N ALA A 627 -20.15 11.02 -3.74
CA ALA A 627 -19.27 12.15 -3.48
C ALA A 627 -19.96 13.49 -3.68
N MET A 628 -20.86 13.60 -4.65
CA MET A 628 -21.70 14.78 -4.83
C MET A 628 -22.60 15.01 -3.62
N ARG A 629 -23.25 13.95 -3.10
CA ARG A 629 -24.06 14.04 -1.88
C ARG A 629 -23.23 14.44 -0.67
N THR A 630 -22.06 13.82 -0.49
CA THR A 630 -21.12 14.16 0.59
C THR A 630 -20.69 15.63 0.51
N SER A 631 -20.35 16.11 -0.68
CA SER A 631 -19.91 17.49 -0.91
C SER A 631 -21.04 18.50 -0.67
N ALA A 632 -22.27 18.17 -1.08
CA ALA A 632 -23.44 19.02 -0.83
C ALA A 632 -23.71 19.16 0.67
N THR A 633 -23.76 18.05 1.40
CA THR A 633 -23.91 18.06 2.87
C THR A 633 -22.76 18.77 3.56
N PHE A 634 -21.53 18.64 3.05
CA PHE A 634 -20.39 19.38 3.59
C PHE A 634 -20.55 20.89 3.40
N ASN A 635 -20.96 21.36 2.22
CA ASN A 635 -21.25 22.77 1.99
C ASN A 635 -22.39 23.30 2.88
N GLU A 636 -23.44 22.50 3.11
CA GLU A 636 -24.54 22.86 4.01
C GLU A 636 -24.06 23.01 5.47
N ASN A 637 -23.25 22.08 5.95
CA ASN A 637 -22.82 22.04 7.35
C ASN A 637 -21.62 22.95 7.66
N ARG A 638 -20.80 23.30 6.64
CA ARG A 638 -19.52 24.01 6.80
C ARG A 638 -19.38 25.24 5.89
N GLY A 639 -20.49 25.70 5.30
CA GLY A 639 -20.53 26.74 4.25
C GLY A 639 -19.93 28.11 4.59
N GLU A 640 -19.82 28.43 5.88
CA GLU A 640 -19.18 29.68 6.33
C GLU A 640 -17.65 29.66 6.18
N GLN A 641 -17.04 28.48 6.21
CA GLN A 641 -15.58 28.29 6.19
C GLN A 641 -15.10 27.58 4.91
N TYR A 642 -15.96 26.79 4.28
CA TYR A 642 -15.63 25.97 3.13
C TYR A 642 -16.68 26.07 2.02
N HIS A 643 -16.26 25.90 0.78
CA HIS A 643 -17.16 25.83 -0.36
C HIS A 643 -16.59 24.94 -1.47
N ILE A 644 -17.26 23.84 -1.76
CA ILE A 644 -16.93 22.90 -2.83
C ILE A 644 -17.84 23.17 -4.04
N THR A 645 -17.26 23.30 -5.24
CA THR A 645 -18.04 23.38 -6.48
C THR A 645 -18.77 22.05 -6.75
N LEU A 646 -20.09 22.09 -6.86
CA LEU A 646 -20.91 20.93 -7.23
C LEU A 646 -21.15 20.90 -8.75
N PRO A 647 -20.90 19.78 -9.44
CA PRO A 647 -21.15 19.71 -10.87
C PRO A 647 -22.63 19.56 -11.20
N TYR A 648 -23.03 20.09 -12.35
CA TYR A 648 -24.31 19.75 -12.98
C TYR A 648 -24.21 18.42 -13.71
N ILE A 649 -25.31 17.64 -13.71
CA ILE A 649 -25.40 16.39 -14.46
C ILE A 649 -26.07 16.67 -15.82
N PRO A 650 -25.36 16.54 -16.95
CA PRO A 650 -25.97 16.70 -18.26
C PRO A 650 -26.87 15.51 -18.61
N GLU A 651 -27.92 15.76 -19.39
CA GLU A 651 -28.81 14.71 -19.88
C GLU A 651 -28.10 13.87 -20.96
N ARG A 652 -27.92 12.57 -20.68
CA ARG A 652 -27.14 11.68 -21.55
C ARG A 652 -27.73 11.53 -22.95
N ALA A 653 -29.05 11.49 -23.08
CA ALA A 653 -29.73 11.37 -24.37
C ALA A 653 -29.43 12.58 -25.27
N PHE A 654 -29.55 13.78 -24.72
CA PHE A 654 -29.21 15.02 -25.41
C PHE A 654 -27.74 15.06 -25.86
N ILE A 655 -26.80 14.69 -24.98
CA ILE A 655 -25.38 14.63 -25.35
C ILE A 655 -25.12 13.62 -26.47
N HIS A 656 -25.73 12.44 -26.40
CA HIS A 656 -25.59 11.42 -27.45
C HIS A 656 -26.09 11.92 -28.81
N GLU A 657 -27.26 12.55 -28.84
CA GLU A 657 -27.84 13.15 -30.06
C GLU A 657 -26.91 14.21 -30.68
N ILE A 658 -26.39 15.12 -29.86
CA ILE A 658 -25.47 16.19 -30.29
C ILE A 658 -24.19 15.59 -30.88
N VAL A 659 -23.62 14.57 -30.24
CA VAL A 659 -22.41 13.89 -30.74
C VAL A 659 -22.68 13.20 -32.07
N GLN A 660 -23.76 12.39 -32.17
CA GLN A 660 -24.12 11.68 -33.40
C GLN A 660 -24.36 12.65 -34.55
N THR A 661 -25.14 13.70 -34.32
CA THR A 661 -25.47 14.69 -35.36
C THR A 661 -24.24 15.49 -35.79
N SER A 662 -23.33 15.80 -34.87
CA SER A 662 -22.11 16.55 -35.19
C SER A 662 -21.07 15.72 -35.93
N LEU A 663 -20.91 14.43 -35.57
CA LEU A 663 -19.96 13.53 -36.23
C LEU A 663 -20.45 13.11 -37.62
N ASN A 664 -21.76 12.91 -37.80
CA ASN A 664 -22.35 12.62 -39.11
C ASN A 664 -22.21 13.77 -40.12
N LYS A 665 -22.05 15.02 -39.64
CA LYS A 665 -21.75 16.19 -40.49
C LYS A 665 -20.27 16.30 -40.88
N LYS A 666 -19.37 15.53 -40.26
CA LYS A 666 -17.92 15.53 -40.54
C LYS A 666 -17.49 14.45 -41.54
N VAL A 667 -18.40 13.59 -42.00
CA VAL A 667 -18.15 12.55 -43.01
C VAL A 667 -18.39 13.09 -44.42
#